data_AF-D8K4W0-F1
#
_entry.id   AF-D8K4W0-F1
#
_cell.length_a   1.000
_cell.length_b   1.000
_cell.length_c   1.000
_cell.angle_alpha   90.00
_cell.angle_beta   90.00
_cell.angle_gamma   90.00
#
_symmetry.space_group_name_H-M   'P 1'
#
loop_
_entity.id
_entity.type
_entity.pdbx_description
1 polymer ?
#
loop_
_entity_poly.entity_id
_entity_poly.type
_entity_poly.pdbx_seq_one_letter_code
_entity_poly.pdbx_strand_id
1 'polypeptide(L)'
;MHDNKATFTSCSVSSRSDSQSSTHPPRALAPRPLAVALRRVLGGGLLAAGLMGPALGQSPGPDLSPAPAPSQSKSLDLSTLDGSNGFTINGRGSSVSGAGDVNGDGFNDIVIGASSASPNGENSGQSYVVFGTNGGFPSTLELSALDGSNGFIINGIAAGDYSGISVSGAGDVNGDGFDDLVIGAPSASPNIDHSGQSYVVFGTNGGFPSTLELSALDGSNGFMINGIAAGDSSGSSVSGAGDVNGDGFDDIVIGAYGARLDSDQSGQSYLVFGASGGFPAVVELSALDDSNGFIINNIGRYDYSALSVSGAGDVDNDGFGDVLIGIRNLVGDGGVDVGGGTYVIFGGSSGFGNVVLIDPSYYPDDILVSGAGDVNGDGVDDFVIGAPGVPPYSSYSGRSYVVFGTSGGGLPTDLSTLDGSNGFTIDGIPINPSSGAVWSSVSGAGDVNGDGLDDILIGAPGASPNGTWSGQSYVVFGTDGGFPAALDLSALDGSNGFIMNGIAAGDSLGDSVSGVGDVNGDGVDDFLINAPGAGDSGQSYVVFGVASGGPAVLLKGLVAEVEALDLPAGLEHWLARPLKRAEKKLAQGEVAKALYKVVGFIQRARVLRQYGILPAAEANALIAQAKTIIKALLDLPELSGVAAADRLPADLIPSDGLVPAGPPAATR
;
A
#
# COMPACT_ATOMS: atom_id res chain seq x y z
N MET A 1 -48.31 50.53 -3.25
CA MET A 1 -48.14 51.26 -4.52
C MET A 1 -48.09 50.21 -5.62
N HIS A 2 -48.99 50.36 -6.60
CA HIS A 2 -49.14 49.66 -7.89
C HIS A 2 -49.09 48.11 -7.91
N ASP A 3 -50.24 47.43 -8.01
CA ASP A 3 -51.08 47.20 -9.21
C ASP A 3 -50.40 46.36 -10.30
N ASN A 4 -50.88 45.13 -10.49
CA ASN A 4 -51.65 44.85 -11.71
C ASN A 4 -52.57 43.63 -11.57
N LYS A 5 -53.84 43.88 -11.93
CA LYS A 5 -54.96 42.95 -12.08
C LYS A 5 -54.84 42.19 -13.42
N ALA A 6 -55.39 40.99 -13.50
CA ALA A 6 -56.46 40.68 -14.47
C ALA A 6 -57.08 39.29 -14.21
N THR A 7 -58.40 39.32 -14.02
CA THR A 7 -59.38 38.23 -13.94
C THR A 7 -59.96 37.94 -15.34
N PHE A 8 -60.36 36.69 -15.63
CA PHE A 8 -61.54 36.30 -16.46
C PHE A 8 -61.79 34.78 -16.26
N THR A 9 -62.77 34.32 -15.46
CA THR A 9 -64.20 34.00 -15.78
C THR A 9 -64.45 33.18 -17.06
N SER A 10 -64.97 31.95 -16.93
CA SER A 10 -66.34 31.60 -17.33
C SER A 10 -66.67 30.11 -17.10
N CYS A 11 -67.98 29.87 -17.00
CA CYS A 11 -68.67 28.72 -16.45
C CYS A 11 -69.33 27.91 -17.59
N SER A 12 -69.54 26.61 -17.44
CA SER A 12 -70.70 25.94 -18.06
C SER A 12 -71.09 24.64 -17.32
N VAL A 13 -72.40 24.40 -17.34
CA VAL A 13 -73.23 23.58 -16.44
C VAL A 13 -73.76 22.34 -17.17
N SER A 14 -74.30 21.36 -16.41
CA SER A 14 -75.34 20.36 -16.77
C SER A 14 -74.81 19.00 -17.25
N SER A 15 -75.35 17.81 -16.90
CA SER A 15 -76.62 17.40 -16.27
C SER A 15 -76.57 15.92 -15.83
N ARG A 16 -77.32 15.62 -14.76
CA ARG A 16 -77.98 14.37 -14.34
C ARG A 16 -77.99 13.13 -15.26
N SER A 17 -77.77 11.97 -14.65
CA SER A 17 -78.69 10.81 -14.73
C SER A 17 -78.51 9.86 -13.54
N ASP A 18 -79.57 9.70 -12.72
CA ASP A 18 -79.71 8.67 -11.69
C ASP A 18 -80.29 7.37 -12.28
N SER A 19 -79.76 6.21 -11.90
CA SER A 19 -80.54 4.95 -11.80
C SER A 19 -79.84 3.87 -10.95
N GLN A 20 -80.28 3.78 -9.70
CA GLN A 20 -80.51 2.63 -8.79
C GLN A 20 -79.64 1.34 -8.72
N SER A 21 -79.49 0.93 -7.44
CA SER A 21 -79.27 -0.42 -6.83
C SER A 21 -77.81 -0.92 -6.78
N SER A 22 -77.24 -1.41 -5.66
CA SER A 22 -77.79 -1.93 -4.40
C SER A 22 -76.71 -2.04 -3.29
N THR A 23 -77.16 -2.00 -2.03
CA THR A 23 -76.57 -2.58 -0.77
C THR A 23 -75.25 -2.04 -0.15
N HIS A 24 -75.42 -1.20 0.90
CA HIS A 24 -74.75 -1.02 2.22
C HIS A 24 -73.49 -1.84 2.65
N PRO A 25 -72.67 -1.43 3.68
CA PRO A 25 -72.78 -0.32 4.67
C PRO A 25 -71.43 0.45 4.94
N PRO A 26 -71.06 0.92 6.16
CA PRO A 26 -71.20 2.31 6.62
C PRO A 26 -69.88 3.05 6.94
N ARG A 27 -70.02 4.35 7.22
CA ARG A 27 -68.97 5.30 7.60
C ARG A 27 -68.67 5.26 9.12
N ALA A 28 -67.38 5.11 9.42
CA ALA A 28 -66.57 5.68 10.52
C ALA A 28 -67.13 5.82 11.95
N LEU A 29 -66.40 5.21 12.91
CA LEU A 29 -65.99 5.82 14.19
C LEU A 29 -64.69 5.11 14.67
N ALA A 30 -63.67 5.89 15.05
CA ALA A 30 -62.38 5.42 15.59
C ALA A 30 -62.55 4.70 16.96
N PRO A 31 -61.56 3.88 17.43
CA PRO A 31 -60.47 4.40 18.28
C PRO A 31 -59.13 3.60 18.24
N ARG A 32 -58.14 4.09 19.02
CA ARG A 32 -56.74 3.61 19.21
C ARG A 32 -56.63 2.29 20.06
N PRO A 33 -55.42 1.83 20.49
CA PRO A 33 -54.81 0.55 20.13
C PRO A 33 -54.91 -0.52 21.23
N LEU A 34 -54.78 -1.81 20.86
CA LEU A 34 -54.69 -2.90 21.84
C LEU A 34 -53.61 -3.93 21.44
N ALA A 35 -52.82 -4.32 22.44
CA ALA A 35 -51.91 -5.46 22.44
C ALA A 35 -52.66 -6.82 22.40
N VAL A 36 -51.88 -7.93 22.43
CA VAL A 36 -52.22 -9.38 22.56
C VAL A 36 -52.07 -10.12 21.20
N ALA A 37 -51.38 -11.27 21.02
CA ALA A 37 -50.91 -12.37 21.86
C ALA A 37 -49.69 -13.08 21.23
N LEU A 38 -48.84 -13.75 22.03
CA LEU A 38 -48.70 -15.21 21.98
C LEU A 38 -47.91 -15.74 23.20
N ARG A 39 -48.51 -16.71 23.90
CA ARG A 39 -47.88 -17.52 24.96
C ARG A 39 -48.10 -19.00 24.62
N ARG A 40 -47.02 -19.78 24.69
CA ARG A 40 -46.88 -21.24 24.97
C ARG A 40 -47.41 -22.32 24.01
N VAL A 41 -46.48 -23.22 23.66
CA VAL A 41 -46.59 -24.70 23.66
C VAL A 41 -45.29 -25.21 24.34
N LEU A 42 -45.28 -25.55 25.64
CA LEU A 42 -45.40 -26.90 26.27
C LEU A 42 -44.40 -27.94 25.71
N GLY A 43 -43.58 -28.65 26.47
CA GLY A 43 -43.36 -28.83 27.92
C GLY A 43 -42.08 -29.71 28.11
N GLY A 44 -41.58 -30.08 29.28
CA GLY A 44 -41.87 -29.91 30.71
C GLY A 44 -40.75 -30.64 31.49
N GLY A 45 -40.25 -30.09 32.61
CA GLY A 45 -40.30 -30.69 33.98
C GLY A 45 -39.29 -31.84 34.19
N LEU A 46 -38.55 -32.05 35.28
CA LEU A 46 -38.69 -31.77 36.72
C LEU A 46 -37.41 -32.41 37.34
N LEU A 47 -36.60 -31.81 38.21
CA LEU A 47 -36.61 -31.96 39.68
C LEU A 47 -35.26 -31.41 40.20
N ALA A 48 -35.30 -30.57 41.24
CA ALA A 48 -34.16 -30.29 42.10
C ALA A 48 -34.34 -31.08 43.41
N ALA A 49 -33.33 -31.84 43.80
CA ALA A 49 -33.18 -32.40 45.14
C ALA A 49 -31.71 -32.30 45.55
N GLY A 50 -31.45 -31.68 46.69
CA GLY A 50 -30.11 -31.52 47.25
C GLY A 50 -29.60 -32.80 47.93
N LEU A 51 -28.28 -32.97 47.91
CA LEU A 51 -27.52 -33.85 48.80
C LEU A 51 -26.17 -33.17 49.07
N MET A 52 -25.84 -33.03 50.35
CA MET A 52 -24.57 -32.53 50.85
C MET A 52 -23.47 -33.61 50.85
N GLY A 53 -22.24 -33.19 50.51
CA GLY A 53 -20.95 -33.63 51.07
C GLY A 53 -20.04 -34.47 50.16
N PRO A 54 -18.69 -34.51 50.39
CA PRO A 54 -17.81 -33.60 51.10
C PRO A 54 -16.69 -33.00 50.20
N ALA A 55 -15.90 -32.10 50.78
CA ALA A 55 -14.82 -31.33 50.17
C ALA A 55 -13.65 -32.17 49.61
N LEU A 56 -13.17 -31.81 48.41
CA LEU A 56 -11.81 -32.10 47.93
C LEU A 56 -11.29 -30.94 47.06
N GLY A 57 -10.17 -30.34 47.50
CA GLY A 57 -9.16 -29.67 46.67
C GLY A 57 -9.53 -28.34 46.01
N GLN A 58 -9.16 -27.21 46.62
CA GLN A 58 -8.94 -25.97 45.88
C GLN A 58 -7.70 -26.15 44.98
N SER A 59 -7.92 -26.25 43.67
CA SER A 59 -6.92 -25.83 42.68
C SER A 59 -7.03 -24.31 42.55
N PRO A 60 -5.93 -23.55 42.53
CA PRO A 60 -6.01 -22.15 42.12
C PRO A 60 -6.60 -22.11 40.70
N GLY A 61 -7.57 -21.21 40.49
CA GLY A 61 -8.17 -21.00 39.17
C GLY A 61 -7.13 -20.54 38.15
N PRO A 62 -7.39 -20.71 36.85
CA PRO A 62 -6.52 -20.16 35.83
C PRO A 62 -6.44 -18.65 36.03
N ASP A 63 -5.21 -18.15 35.99
CA ASP A 63 -4.93 -16.73 35.91
C ASP A 63 -5.77 -16.12 34.78
N LEU A 64 -6.54 -15.07 35.11
CA LEU A 64 -7.43 -14.35 34.19
C LEU A 64 -6.73 -13.09 33.66
N SER A 65 -5.39 -13.09 33.61
CA SER A 65 -4.67 -12.16 32.76
C SER A 65 -5.02 -12.46 31.30
N PRO A 66 -5.38 -11.45 30.47
CA PRO A 66 -5.45 -11.67 29.03
C PRO A 66 -4.07 -12.16 28.59
N ALA A 67 -4.04 -13.27 27.84
CA ALA A 67 -2.81 -13.68 27.18
C ALA A 67 -2.28 -12.48 26.39
N PRO A 68 -0.97 -12.18 26.44
CA PRO A 68 -0.39 -11.16 25.56
C PRO A 68 -0.83 -11.47 24.12
N ALA A 69 -1.21 -10.43 23.39
CA ALA A 69 -1.50 -10.56 21.96
C ALA A 69 -0.33 -11.29 21.27
N PRO A 70 -0.58 -12.11 20.24
CA PRO A 70 0.50 -12.69 19.47
C PRO A 70 1.31 -11.53 18.86
N SER A 71 2.48 -11.25 19.43
CA SER A 71 3.50 -10.42 18.83
C SER A 71 4.16 -11.22 17.72
N GLN A 72 4.57 -10.58 16.64
CA GLN A 72 5.50 -11.23 15.72
C GLN A 72 6.76 -11.62 16.50
N SER A 73 7.53 -12.62 16.04
CA SER A 73 8.80 -12.92 16.69
C SER A 73 9.78 -11.78 16.41
N LYS A 74 10.62 -11.43 17.39
CA LYS A 74 11.72 -10.46 17.24
C LYS A 74 12.54 -10.65 15.95
N SER A 75 12.63 -11.88 15.44
CA SER A 75 13.24 -12.16 14.15
C SER A 75 12.33 -13.06 13.31
N LEU A 76 12.27 -12.77 12.01
CA LEU A 76 11.63 -13.61 11.00
C LEU A 76 12.70 -14.40 10.24
N ASP A 77 12.47 -15.71 10.08
CA ASP A 77 13.36 -16.61 9.34
C ASP A 77 12.86 -16.78 7.90
N LEU A 78 13.57 -16.16 6.95
CA LEU A 78 13.23 -16.18 5.52
C LEU A 78 13.28 -17.60 4.91
N SER A 79 13.97 -18.55 5.54
CA SER A 79 13.97 -19.94 5.05
C SER A 79 12.66 -20.68 5.31
N THR A 80 11.75 -20.08 6.08
CA THR A 80 10.44 -20.64 6.42
C THR A 80 9.32 -20.18 5.49
N LEU A 81 9.63 -19.36 4.48
CA LEU A 81 8.66 -18.91 3.48
C LEU A 81 8.17 -20.10 2.65
N ASP A 82 6.86 -20.35 2.67
CA ASP A 82 6.26 -21.55 2.07
C ASP A 82 5.08 -21.29 1.12
N GLY A 83 4.80 -20.01 0.84
CA GLY A 83 3.67 -19.56 0.04
C GLY A 83 2.44 -19.19 0.86
N SER A 84 2.43 -19.49 2.16
CA SER A 84 1.35 -19.09 3.09
C SER A 84 1.70 -17.90 4.00
N ASN A 85 2.99 -17.62 4.16
CA ASN A 85 3.56 -16.54 4.98
C ASN A 85 4.52 -15.65 4.16
N GLY A 86 4.43 -15.74 2.83
CA GLY A 86 5.36 -15.16 1.87
C GLY A 86 6.05 -16.24 1.03
N PHE A 87 6.86 -15.82 0.07
CA PHE A 87 7.52 -16.70 -0.89
C PHE A 87 8.83 -16.11 -1.40
N THR A 88 9.66 -16.99 -1.98
CA THR A 88 10.91 -16.58 -2.64
C THR A 88 10.67 -16.42 -4.14
N ILE A 89 11.24 -15.37 -4.73
CA ILE A 89 11.32 -15.16 -6.17
C ILE A 89 12.76 -15.45 -6.60
N ASN A 90 12.94 -16.39 -7.53
CA ASN A 90 14.22 -16.72 -8.12
C ASN A 90 14.43 -15.96 -9.42
N GLY A 91 15.50 -15.17 -9.46
CA GLY A 91 15.90 -14.35 -10.60
C GLY A 91 16.64 -13.09 -10.17
N ARG A 92 17.54 -12.58 -11.01
CA ARG A 92 18.44 -11.49 -10.63
C ARG A 92 17.74 -10.14 -10.71
N GLY A 93 17.10 -9.73 -9.63
CA GLY A 93 16.61 -8.37 -9.45
C GLY A 93 17.73 -7.39 -9.10
N SER A 94 17.79 -6.23 -9.76
CA SER A 94 18.61 -5.07 -9.39
C SER A 94 17.81 -3.96 -8.71
N SER A 95 16.49 -3.93 -8.88
CA SER A 95 15.57 -2.96 -8.26
C SER A 95 14.20 -3.63 -8.10
N VAL A 96 13.49 -3.34 -7.02
CA VAL A 96 12.17 -3.89 -6.74
C VAL A 96 11.21 -2.79 -6.30
N SER A 97 9.93 -2.93 -6.60
CA SER A 97 8.87 -2.03 -6.14
C SER A 97 7.50 -2.71 -6.16
N GLY A 98 6.54 -2.18 -5.40
CA GLY A 98 5.11 -2.42 -5.65
C GLY A 98 4.71 -1.84 -7.00
N ALA A 99 3.82 -2.54 -7.70
CA ALA A 99 3.31 -2.11 -8.99
C ALA A 99 1.87 -1.56 -8.93
N GLY A 100 1.18 -1.71 -7.80
CA GLY A 100 -0.27 -1.52 -7.74
C GLY A 100 -1.02 -2.67 -8.45
N ASP A 101 -2.31 -2.55 -8.67
CA ASP A 101 -3.14 -3.52 -9.39
C ASP A 101 -3.09 -3.25 -10.91
N VAL A 102 -2.04 -3.73 -11.59
CA VAL A 102 -1.84 -3.44 -13.01
C VAL A 102 -2.76 -4.26 -13.91
N ASN A 103 -3.37 -5.31 -13.39
CA ASN A 103 -4.25 -6.21 -14.15
C ASN A 103 -5.75 -6.02 -13.82
N GLY A 104 -6.07 -5.27 -12.78
CA GLY A 104 -7.44 -4.93 -12.37
C GLY A 104 -8.18 -6.07 -11.67
N ASP A 105 -7.49 -6.99 -11.00
CA ASP A 105 -8.09 -8.11 -10.29
C ASP A 105 -8.32 -7.86 -8.79
N GLY A 106 -7.87 -6.71 -8.29
CA GLY A 106 -8.00 -6.22 -6.93
C GLY A 106 -6.91 -6.69 -5.98
N PHE A 107 -5.80 -7.24 -6.48
CA PHE A 107 -4.60 -7.54 -5.70
C PHE A 107 -3.44 -6.68 -6.17
N ASN A 108 -2.59 -6.25 -5.25
CA ASN A 108 -1.39 -5.53 -5.66
C ASN A 108 -0.40 -6.47 -6.35
N ASP A 109 0.25 -5.95 -7.38
CA ASP A 109 1.26 -6.63 -8.17
C ASP A 109 2.66 -6.14 -7.78
N ILE A 110 3.68 -6.84 -8.28
CA ILE A 110 5.09 -6.58 -7.97
C ILE A 110 5.86 -6.32 -9.26
N VAL A 111 6.75 -5.34 -9.26
CA VAL A 111 7.71 -5.12 -10.36
C VAL A 111 9.16 -5.32 -9.91
N ILE A 112 9.92 -6.05 -10.73
CA ILE A 112 11.34 -6.37 -10.49
C ILE A 112 12.15 -6.00 -11.73
N GLY A 113 13.09 -5.06 -11.58
CA GLY A 113 14.04 -4.68 -12.62
C GLY A 113 15.26 -5.60 -12.64
N ALA A 114 15.73 -5.96 -13.83
CA ALA A 114 16.93 -6.79 -14.05
C ALA A 114 17.80 -6.18 -15.15
N SER A 115 18.46 -5.06 -14.83
CA SER A 115 19.21 -4.23 -15.78
C SER A 115 20.37 -4.94 -16.50
N SER A 116 20.93 -6.00 -15.92
CA SER A 116 22.00 -6.80 -16.55
C SER A 116 21.49 -7.92 -17.45
N ALA A 117 20.17 -8.12 -17.54
CA ALA A 117 19.60 -9.11 -18.45
C ALA A 117 19.85 -8.71 -19.92
N SER A 118 19.86 -9.70 -20.81
CA SER A 118 20.30 -9.51 -22.21
C SER A 118 19.30 -10.05 -23.25
N PRO A 119 18.00 -9.68 -23.21
CA PRO A 119 17.00 -10.18 -24.16
C PRO A 119 17.26 -9.72 -25.60
N ASN A 120 17.73 -8.48 -25.79
CA ASN A 120 17.89 -7.83 -27.09
C ASN A 120 19.33 -7.31 -27.32
N GLY A 121 20.29 -7.86 -26.58
CA GLY A 121 21.70 -7.46 -26.63
C GLY A 121 22.33 -7.48 -25.23
N GLU A 122 23.65 -7.40 -25.15
CA GLU A 122 24.36 -7.37 -23.85
C GLU A 122 23.83 -6.23 -22.98
N ASN A 123 23.36 -6.55 -21.77
CA ASN A 123 22.79 -5.60 -20.81
C ASN A 123 21.71 -4.68 -21.41
N SER A 124 20.87 -5.20 -22.31
CA SER A 124 19.69 -4.44 -22.77
C SER A 124 18.64 -4.26 -21.67
N GLY A 125 18.70 -5.09 -20.63
CA GLY A 125 17.83 -5.04 -19.46
C GLY A 125 16.50 -5.75 -19.66
N GLN A 126 15.91 -6.19 -18.54
CA GLN A 126 14.56 -6.73 -18.44
C GLN A 126 13.86 -6.15 -17.22
N SER A 127 12.54 -6.24 -17.19
CA SER A 127 11.75 -6.13 -15.98
C SER A 127 10.73 -7.26 -15.94
N TYR A 128 10.25 -7.59 -14.76
CA TYR A 128 9.26 -8.65 -14.55
C TYR A 128 8.14 -8.08 -13.71
N VAL A 129 6.91 -8.41 -14.09
CA VAL A 129 5.73 -8.13 -13.28
C VAL A 129 5.22 -9.46 -12.78
N VAL A 130 5.01 -9.57 -11.46
CA VAL A 130 4.42 -10.75 -10.83
C VAL A 130 3.05 -10.35 -10.31
N PHE A 131 2.00 -11.09 -10.71
CA PHE A 131 0.65 -10.74 -10.29
C PHE A 131 0.34 -11.18 -8.86
N GLY A 132 -0.34 -10.31 -8.12
CA GLY A 132 -1.02 -10.59 -6.88
C GLY A 132 -2.07 -11.68 -7.05
N THR A 133 -2.35 -12.46 -6.00
CA THR A 133 -3.43 -13.44 -6.04
C THR A 133 -3.84 -13.95 -4.66
N ASN A 134 -5.15 -14.16 -4.48
CA ASN A 134 -5.67 -14.93 -3.35
C ASN A 134 -5.69 -16.46 -3.60
N GLY A 135 -5.25 -16.91 -4.78
CA GLY A 135 -5.17 -18.32 -5.15
C GLY A 135 -4.05 -19.09 -4.43
N GLY A 136 -3.20 -18.37 -3.72
CA GLY A 136 -2.01 -18.87 -3.03
C GLY A 136 -0.77 -18.85 -3.92
N PHE A 137 0.38 -18.59 -3.30
CA PHE A 137 1.68 -18.56 -3.97
C PHE A 137 2.43 -19.88 -3.76
N PRO A 138 3.32 -20.28 -4.69
CA PRO A 138 4.29 -21.32 -4.41
C PRO A 138 5.32 -20.82 -3.38
N SER A 139 5.99 -21.71 -2.66
CA SER A 139 7.13 -21.34 -1.80
C SER A 139 8.26 -20.66 -2.58
N THR A 140 8.38 -21.00 -3.87
CA THR A 140 9.36 -20.43 -4.79
C THR A 140 8.74 -20.20 -6.16
N LEU A 141 8.79 -18.96 -6.63
CA LEU A 141 8.41 -18.56 -7.98
C LEU A 141 9.66 -18.34 -8.83
N GLU A 142 9.72 -18.94 -10.01
CA GLU A 142 10.77 -18.68 -10.98
C GLU A 142 10.31 -17.58 -11.94
N LEU A 143 11.09 -16.51 -12.13
CA LEU A 143 10.72 -15.44 -13.08
C LEU A 143 10.59 -15.93 -14.52
N SER A 144 11.24 -17.05 -14.86
CA SER A 144 11.10 -17.71 -16.17
C SER A 144 9.76 -18.44 -16.37
N ALA A 145 8.98 -18.61 -15.31
CA ALA A 145 7.66 -19.25 -15.34
C ALA A 145 6.50 -18.26 -15.55
N LEU A 146 6.81 -16.97 -15.73
CA LEU A 146 5.81 -15.95 -16.06
C LEU A 146 5.25 -16.16 -17.47
N ASP A 147 3.93 -16.24 -17.60
CA ASP A 147 3.27 -16.64 -18.84
C ASP A 147 2.13 -15.73 -19.31
N GLY A 148 1.93 -14.58 -18.64
CA GLY A 148 0.86 -13.62 -18.87
C GLY A 148 -0.37 -13.86 -17.99
N SER A 149 -0.47 -15.00 -17.31
CA SER A 149 -1.57 -15.30 -16.36
C SER A 149 -1.17 -15.15 -14.88
N ASN A 150 0.12 -15.20 -14.58
CA ASN A 150 0.71 -15.05 -13.24
C ASN A 150 1.72 -13.89 -13.18
N GLY A 151 1.70 -13.03 -14.20
CA GLY A 151 2.68 -11.99 -14.45
C GLY A 151 3.31 -12.12 -15.84
N PHE A 152 4.21 -11.21 -16.20
CA PHE A 152 4.81 -11.12 -17.53
C PHE A 152 6.22 -10.52 -17.51
N ILE A 153 6.93 -10.72 -18.62
CA ILE A 153 8.29 -10.22 -18.83
C ILE A 153 8.25 -8.96 -19.70
N ILE A 154 9.05 -7.95 -19.37
CA ILE A 154 9.23 -6.73 -20.16
C ILE A 154 10.67 -6.68 -20.66
N ASN A 155 10.87 -6.68 -21.97
CA ASN A 155 12.19 -6.67 -22.60
C ASN A 155 12.65 -5.26 -22.95
N GLY A 156 13.88 -4.92 -22.54
CA GLY A 156 14.58 -3.70 -22.95
C GLY A 156 14.93 -3.68 -24.44
N ILE A 157 15.22 -2.50 -24.98
CA ILE A 157 15.28 -2.28 -26.44
C ILE A 157 16.63 -2.64 -27.05
N ALA A 158 17.72 -2.01 -26.61
CA ALA A 158 19.03 -2.14 -27.24
C ALA A 158 20.14 -2.51 -26.24
N ALA A 159 21.23 -3.08 -26.77
CA ALA A 159 22.40 -3.45 -25.97
C ALA A 159 22.96 -2.22 -25.23
N GLY A 160 23.19 -2.38 -23.92
CA GLY A 160 23.76 -1.34 -23.07
C GLY A 160 22.77 -0.27 -22.60
N ASP A 161 21.47 -0.43 -22.84
CA ASP A 161 20.46 0.53 -22.34
C ASP A 161 20.24 0.40 -20.82
N TYR A 162 20.51 -0.78 -20.24
CA TYR A 162 20.28 -1.10 -18.82
C TYR A 162 18.84 -0.85 -18.35
N SER A 163 17.84 -1.16 -19.18
CA SER A 163 16.43 -1.06 -18.80
C SER A 163 16.11 -1.86 -17.53
N GLY A 164 15.34 -1.27 -16.62
CA GLY A 164 15.05 -1.89 -15.31
C GLY A 164 16.17 -1.65 -14.29
N ILE A 165 16.97 -0.60 -14.46
CA ILE A 165 17.89 -0.13 -13.40
C ILE A 165 17.11 0.35 -12.18
N SER A 166 15.96 0.97 -12.43
CA SER A 166 15.01 1.51 -11.48
C SER A 166 13.62 1.24 -12.05
N VAL A 167 12.74 0.71 -11.22
CA VAL A 167 11.34 0.38 -11.55
C VAL A 167 10.45 0.85 -10.41
N SER A 168 9.21 1.23 -10.72
CA SER A 168 8.20 1.59 -9.74
C SER A 168 6.80 1.45 -10.34
N GLY A 169 5.78 1.24 -9.51
CA GLY A 169 4.41 1.60 -9.86
C GLY A 169 4.32 3.10 -10.13
N ALA A 170 3.54 3.48 -11.13
CA ALA A 170 3.30 4.86 -11.51
C ALA A 170 1.92 5.38 -11.07
N GLY A 171 1.06 4.51 -10.53
CA GLY A 171 -0.36 4.81 -10.32
C GLY A 171 -1.13 4.83 -11.64
N ASP A 172 -2.36 5.32 -11.65
CA ASP A 172 -3.19 5.43 -12.85
C ASP A 172 -2.89 6.73 -13.60
N VAL A 173 -1.80 6.74 -14.37
CA VAL A 173 -1.34 7.96 -15.06
C VAL A 173 -2.21 8.33 -16.25
N ASN A 174 -3.03 7.39 -16.72
CA ASN A 174 -3.84 7.54 -17.93
C ASN A 174 -5.36 7.66 -17.63
N GLY A 175 -5.77 7.38 -16.39
CA GLY A 175 -7.13 7.53 -15.90
C GLY A 175 -8.08 6.41 -16.31
N ASP A 176 -7.59 5.22 -16.62
CA ASP A 176 -8.41 4.07 -17.01
C ASP A 176 -8.80 3.14 -15.86
N GLY A 177 -8.30 3.43 -14.66
CA GLY A 177 -8.58 2.74 -13.41
C GLY A 177 -7.71 1.52 -13.16
N PHE A 178 -6.59 1.37 -13.86
CA PHE A 178 -5.56 0.36 -13.59
C PHE A 178 -4.23 1.04 -13.27
N ASP A 179 -3.47 0.45 -12.35
CA ASP A 179 -2.16 1.00 -12.03
C ASP A 179 -1.18 0.77 -13.20
N ASP A 180 -0.38 1.79 -13.48
CA ASP A 180 0.63 1.79 -14.53
C ASP A 180 2.03 1.58 -13.95
N LEU A 181 3.01 1.32 -14.81
CA LEU A 181 4.40 1.07 -14.42
C LEU A 181 5.34 2.11 -15.01
N VAL A 182 6.40 2.48 -14.28
CA VAL A 182 7.52 3.25 -14.81
C VAL A 182 8.84 2.48 -14.71
N ILE A 183 9.62 2.49 -15.80
CA ILE A 183 10.87 1.74 -15.96
C ILE A 183 11.96 2.66 -16.48
N GLY A 184 13.11 2.74 -15.80
CA GLY A 184 14.26 3.53 -16.20
C GLY A 184 15.31 2.75 -17.02
N ALA A 185 15.89 3.41 -18.03
CA ALA A 185 17.01 2.95 -18.87
C ALA A 185 18.03 4.09 -19.09
N PRO A 186 18.88 4.39 -18.08
CA PRO A 186 19.70 5.60 -18.07
C PRO A 186 20.78 5.64 -19.15
N SER A 187 21.18 4.49 -19.68
CA SER A 187 22.23 4.43 -20.71
C SER A 187 21.66 4.41 -22.13
N ALA A 188 20.34 4.43 -22.28
CA ALA A 188 19.70 4.53 -23.58
C ALA A 188 20.11 5.83 -24.29
N SER A 189 20.17 5.77 -25.61
CA SER A 189 20.60 6.89 -26.46
C SER A 189 19.52 7.26 -27.49
N PRO A 190 18.29 7.63 -27.07
CA PRO A 190 17.17 7.87 -28.00
C PRO A 190 17.44 9.04 -28.95
N ASN A 191 18.05 10.11 -28.44
CA ASN A 191 18.34 11.33 -29.21
C ASN A 191 19.85 11.56 -29.37
N ILE A 192 20.59 11.36 -28.29
CA ILE A 192 22.04 11.57 -28.18
C ILE A 192 22.64 10.59 -27.17
N ASP A 193 23.95 10.38 -27.25
CA ASP A 193 24.71 9.42 -26.44
C ASP A 193 24.40 9.54 -24.93
N HIS A 194 23.90 8.46 -24.33
CA HIS A 194 23.55 8.34 -22.91
C HIS A 194 22.64 9.48 -22.40
N SER A 195 21.70 9.95 -23.23
CA SER A 195 20.66 10.88 -22.77
C SER A 195 19.69 10.24 -21.77
N GLY A 196 19.58 8.92 -21.81
CA GLY A 196 18.69 8.13 -20.98
C GLY A 196 17.26 8.15 -21.49
N GLN A 197 16.49 7.15 -21.08
CA GLN A 197 15.09 6.99 -21.42
C GLN A 197 14.35 6.39 -20.23
N SER A 198 13.08 6.75 -20.08
CA SER A 198 12.13 6.05 -19.22
C SER A 198 10.98 5.52 -20.06
N TYR A 199 10.25 4.54 -19.54
CA TYR A 199 9.10 3.95 -20.20
C TYR A 199 7.96 3.87 -19.22
N VAL A 200 6.76 4.21 -19.69
CA VAL A 200 5.52 3.96 -18.98
C VAL A 200 4.81 2.81 -19.68
N VAL A 201 4.40 1.80 -18.92
CA VAL A 201 3.61 0.67 -19.44
C VAL A 201 2.25 0.71 -18.76
N PHE A 202 1.17 0.76 -19.56
CA PHE A 202 -0.16 0.89 -18.99
C PHE A 202 -0.69 -0.43 -18.43
N GLY A 203 -1.39 -0.33 -17.30
CA GLY A 203 -2.22 -1.37 -16.72
C GLY A 203 -3.36 -1.75 -17.67
N THR A 204 -3.86 -3.00 -17.55
CA THR A 204 -5.05 -3.41 -18.30
C THR A 204 -5.67 -4.71 -17.78
N ASN A 205 -7.01 -4.75 -17.75
CA ASN A 205 -7.76 -6.01 -17.58
C ASN A 205 -8.02 -6.73 -18.93
N GLY A 206 -7.38 -6.29 -20.01
CA GLY A 206 -7.38 -7.00 -21.31
C GLY A 206 -6.53 -8.27 -21.33
N GLY A 207 -5.72 -8.48 -20.27
CA GLY A 207 -4.72 -9.52 -20.16
C GLY A 207 -3.39 -9.12 -20.81
N PHE A 208 -2.29 -9.60 -20.23
CA PHE A 208 -0.94 -9.32 -20.72
C PHE A 208 -0.36 -10.50 -21.53
N PRO A 209 0.48 -10.24 -22.54
CA PRO A 209 1.28 -11.29 -23.15
C PRO A 209 2.31 -11.83 -22.13
N SER A 210 2.83 -13.03 -22.34
CA SER A 210 3.95 -13.54 -21.53
C SER A 210 5.20 -12.66 -21.63
N THR A 211 5.33 -11.92 -22.74
CA THR A 211 6.44 -11.00 -22.98
C THR A 211 5.95 -9.76 -23.72
N LEU A 212 6.24 -8.59 -23.15
CA LEU A 212 6.05 -7.27 -23.73
C LEU A 212 7.41 -6.70 -24.15
N GLU A 213 7.48 -6.11 -25.33
CA GLU A 213 8.68 -5.44 -25.81
C GLU A 213 8.51 -3.93 -25.63
N LEU A 214 9.44 -3.23 -24.96
CA LEU A 214 9.35 -1.78 -24.78
C LEU A 214 9.34 -1.01 -26.11
N SER A 215 9.91 -1.60 -27.16
CA SER A 215 9.86 -1.05 -28.52
C SER A 215 8.46 -1.07 -29.16
N ALA A 216 7.50 -1.76 -28.56
CA ALA A 216 6.11 -1.86 -29.02
C ALA A 216 5.17 -0.85 -28.34
N LEU A 217 5.69 0.04 -27.48
CA LEU A 217 4.91 1.10 -26.87
C LEU A 217 4.50 2.15 -27.93
N ASP A 218 3.21 2.44 -28.03
CA ASP A 218 2.65 3.27 -29.11
C ASP A 218 1.72 4.41 -28.64
N GLY A 219 1.62 4.61 -27.33
CA GLY A 219 0.74 5.59 -26.69
C GLY A 219 -0.61 5.02 -26.26
N SER A 220 -0.99 3.81 -26.74
CA SER A 220 -2.21 3.12 -26.33
C SER A 220 -2.00 2.02 -25.29
N ASN A 221 -0.76 1.57 -25.13
CA ASN A 221 -0.32 0.53 -24.19
C ASN A 221 0.84 1.01 -23.29
N GLY A 222 1.06 2.33 -23.27
CA GLY A 222 2.20 2.98 -22.65
C GLY A 222 2.99 3.82 -23.65
N PHE A 223 4.05 4.48 -23.17
CA PHE A 223 4.84 5.43 -23.97
C PHE A 223 6.30 5.50 -23.51
N MET A 224 7.15 6.04 -24.38
CA MET A 224 8.56 6.32 -24.11
C MET A 224 8.76 7.77 -23.66
N ILE A 225 9.70 8.01 -22.76
CA ILE A 225 10.09 9.34 -22.27
C ILE A 225 11.57 9.56 -22.56
N ASN A 226 11.90 10.45 -23.49
CA ASN A 226 13.26 10.67 -23.96
C ASN A 226 14.00 11.74 -23.16
N GLY A 227 15.24 11.41 -22.77
CA GLY A 227 16.18 12.35 -22.17
C GLY A 227 16.65 13.46 -23.13
N ILE A 228 17.23 14.51 -22.55
CA ILE A 228 17.50 15.77 -23.25
C ILE A 228 18.91 15.82 -23.84
N ALA A 229 19.95 15.76 -23.01
CA ALA A 229 21.33 16.01 -23.40
C ALA A 229 22.25 14.81 -23.17
N ALA A 230 23.44 14.85 -23.78
CA ALA A 230 24.39 13.74 -23.74
C ALA A 230 24.91 13.50 -22.32
N GLY A 231 24.79 12.26 -21.84
CA GLY A 231 25.24 11.87 -20.51
C GLY A 231 24.36 12.37 -19.36
N ASP A 232 23.14 12.86 -19.63
CA ASP A 232 22.19 13.22 -18.58
C ASP A 232 21.74 11.99 -17.78
N SER A 233 21.74 10.82 -18.41
CA SER A 233 21.34 9.55 -17.82
C SER A 233 19.93 9.58 -17.21
N SER A 234 18.97 10.20 -17.90
CA SER A 234 17.55 10.22 -17.49
C SER A 234 17.00 8.80 -17.28
N GLY A 235 16.20 8.62 -16.23
CA GLY A 235 15.71 7.30 -15.84
C GLY A 235 16.68 6.54 -14.93
N SER A 236 17.62 7.24 -14.29
CA SER A 236 18.48 6.63 -13.26
C SER A 236 17.74 6.28 -11.98
N SER A 237 16.68 7.04 -11.69
CA SER A 237 15.72 6.79 -10.63
C SER A 237 14.35 7.24 -11.15
N VAL A 238 13.32 6.43 -10.93
CA VAL A 238 11.93 6.71 -11.34
C VAL A 238 10.97 6.33 -10.23
N SER A 239 9.86 7.04 -10.10
CA SER A 239 8.79 6.74 -9.15
C SER A 239 7.48 7.39 -9.60
N GLY A 240 6.33 6.78 -9.26
CA GLY A 240 5.07 7.50 -9.20
C GLY A 240 5.13 8.62 -8.16
N ALA A 241 4.48 9.74 -8.44
CA ALA A 241 4.45 10.93 -7.60
C ALA A 241 3.06 11.18 -6.98
N GLY A 242 2.06 10.36 -7.32
CA GLY A 242 0.65 10.65 -7.04
C GLY A 242 0.15 11.82 -7.90
N ASP A 243 -1.06 12.31 -7.63
CA ASP A 243 -1.62 13.48 -8.31
C ASP A 243 -1.07 14.79 -7.70
N VAL A 244 0.06 15.27 -8.24
CA VAL A 244 0.76 16.45 -7.73
C VAL A 244 0.05 17.74 -8.14
N ASN A 245 -0.70 17.70 -9.25
CA ASN A 245 -1.34 18.88 -9.83
C ASN A 245 -2.85 19.00 -9.53
N GLY A 246 -3.47 17.93 -8.99
CA GLY A 246 -4.87 17.81 -8.60
C GLY A 246 -5.85 17.66 -9.76
N ASP A 247 -5.40 17.11 -10.89
CA ASP A 247 -6.25 16.88 -12.06
C ASP A 247 -6.91 15.49 -12.09
N GLY A 248 -6.58 14.65 -11.11
CA GLY A 248 -7.12 13.32 -10.89
C GLY A 248 -6.37 12.19 -11.61
N PHE A 249 -5.17 12.45 -12.14
CA PHE A 249 -4.30 11.43 -12.72
C PHE A 249 -2.98 11.38 -11.95
N ASP A 250 -2.42 10.18 -11.80
CA ASP A 250 -1.12 10.06 -11.13
C ASP A 250 0.01 10.58 -12.02
N ASP A 251 0.96 11.27 -11.40
CA ASP A 251 2.12 11.87 -12.04
C ASP A 251 3.38 11.03 -11.84
N ILE A 252 4.43 11.30 -12.61
CA ILE A 252 5.69 10.54 -12.57
C ILE A 252 6.87 11.47 -12.32
N VAL A 253 7.72 11.11 -11.36
CA VAL A 253 9.01 11.77 -11.16
C VAL A 253 10.17 10.94 -11.73
N ILE A 254 11.06 11.60 -12.46
CA ILE A 254 12.21 11.00 -13.14
C ILE A 254 13.48 11.74 -12.75
N GLY A 255 14.49 11.00 -12.30
CA GLY A 255 15.82 11.52 -12.03
C GLY A 255 16.79 11.32 -13.20
N ALA A 256 17.62 12.35 -13.43
CA ALA A 256 18.74 12.35 -14.36
C ALA A 256 20.01 12.81 -13.63
N TYR A 257 20.64 11.88 -12.90
CA TYR A 257 21.80 12.18 -12.05
C TYR A 257 23.03 12.71 -12.81
N GLY A 258 23.15 12.37 -14.10
CA GLY A 258 24.26 12.77 -14.96
C GLY A 258 24.11 14.19 -15.53
N ALA A 259 22.92 14.78 -15.41
CA ALA A 259 22.57 16.03 -16.06
C ALA A 259 23.47 17.20 -15.64
N ARG A 260 23.87 18.01 -16.64
CA ARG A 260 24.87 19.08 -16.46
C ARG A 260 24.27 20.44 -16.77
N LEU A 261 23.76 21.11 -15.73
CA LEU A 261 23.41 22.53 -15.83
C LEU A 261 24.70 23.37 -15.85
N ASP A 262 24.84 24.28 -16.82
CA ASP A 262 25.98 25.21 -16.93
C ASP A 262 27.38 24.57 -16.83
N SER A 263 27.54 23.34 -17.34
CA SER A 263 28.76 22.51 -17.36
C SER A 263 29.19 21.82 -16.06
N ASP A 264 28.42 21.93 -14.98
CA ASP A 264 28.65 21.24 -13.70
C ASP A 264 27.61 20.11 -13.50
N GLN A 265 28.02 18.96 -12.93
CA GLN A 265 27.18 17.78 -12.71
C GLN A 265 26.22 18.00 -11.54
N SER A 266 25.17 18.77 -11.77
CA SER A 266 24.24 19.20 -10.72
C SER A 266 23.10 18.19 -10.53
N GLY A 267 22.81 17.37 -11.56
CA GLY A 267 21.63 16.52 -11.63
C GLY A 267 20.37 17.33 -11.93
N GLN A 268 19.40 16.70 -12.58
CA GLN A 268 18.08 17.28 -12.84
C GLN A 268 17.01 16.23 -12.53
N SER A 269 15.85 16.70 -12.09
CA SER A 269 14.65 15.86 -12.00
C SER A 269 13.57 16.43 -12.90
N TYR A 270 12.63 15.58 -13.28
CA TYR A 270 11.52 15.91 -14.15
C TYR A 270 10.26 15.37 -13.52
N LEU A 271 9.22 16.19 -13.46
CA LEU A 271 7.86 15.73 -13.18
C LEU A 271 7.11 15.68 -14.50
N VAL A 272 6.49 14.55 -14.82
CA VAL A 272 5.68 14.35 -16.03
C VAL A 272 4.26 14.09 -15.57
N PHE A 273 3.32 14.88 -16.07
CA PHE A 273 1.94 14.79 -15.63
C PHE A 273 1.17 13.64 -16.26
N GLY A 274 0.33 13.01 -15.46
CA GLY A 274 -0.76 12.15 -15.90
C GLY A 274 -1.76 12.94 -16.76
N ALA A 275 -2.53 12.24 -17.58
CA ALA A 275 -3.55 12.89 -18.40
C ALA A 275 -4.58 11.91 -19.00
N SER A 276 -5.86 12.32 -18.97
CA SER A 276 -6.88 11.70 -19.82
C SER A 276 -6.72 12.08 -21.30
N GLY A 277 -6.85 11.10 -22.20
CA GLY A 277 -6.95 11.34 -23.65
C GLY A 277 -5.92 10.65 -24.53
N GLY A 278 -5.09 9.79 -23.93
CA GLY A 278 -4.08 8.99 -24.63
C GLY A 278 -2.77 9.76 -24.83
N PHE A 279 -1.66 9.11 -24.52
CA PHE A 279 -0.33 9.68 -24.65
C PHE A 279 0.21 9.51 -26.07
N PRO A 280 1.12 10.37 -26.54
CA PRO A 280 1.91 10.05 -27.73
C PRO A 280 2.81 8.84 -27.42
N ALA A 281 3.22 8.09 -28.44
CA ALA A 281 4.19 7.01 -28.28
C ALA A 281 5.52 7.48 -27.66
N VAL A 282 5.86 8.76 -27.82
CA VAL A 282 7.08 9.39 -27.30
C VAL A 282 6.73 10.76 -26.70
N VAL A 283 7.13 10.95 -25.45
CA VAL A 283 7.19 12.22 -24.73
C VAL A 283 8.66 12.66 -24.68
N GLU A 284 8.93 13.91 -25.05
CA GLU A 284 10.27 14.48 -24.99
C GLU A 284 10.40 15.35 -23.74
N LEU A 285 11.34 15.06 -22.85
CA LEU A 285 11.54 15.89 -21.63
C LEU A 285 11.88 17.34 -21.96
N SER A 286 12.46 17.59 -23.13
CA SER A 286 12.75 18.92 -23.65
C SER A 286 11.51 19.74 -24.04
N ALA A 287 10.35 19.09 -24.13
CA ALA A 287 9.07 19.69 -24.51
C ALA A 287 8.12 19.83 -23.31
N LEU A 288 8.60 19.60 -22.08
CA LEU A 288 7.79 19.83 -20.89
C LEU A 288 7.46 21.31 -20.72
N ASP A 289 6.20 21.58 -20.37
CA ASP A 289 5.65 22.88 -20.05
C ASP A 289 4.54 22.74 -19.00
N ASP A 290 4.02 23.87 -18.52
CA ASP A 290 3.03 23.93 -17.44
C ASP A 290 1.75 23.09 -17.64
N SER A 291 1.53 22.50 -18.83
CA SER A 291 0.40 21.62 -19.12
C SER A 291 0.70 20.12 -19.09
N ASN A 292 1.96 19.70 -19.09
CA ASN A 292 2.35 18.29 -19.18
C ASN A 292 3.52 17.90 -18.25
N GLY A 293 4.05 18.84 -17.48
CA GLY A 293 5.06 18.58 -16.47
C GLY A 293 6.09 19.70 -16.38
N PHE A 294 7.18 19.45 -15.64
CA PHE A 294 8.16 20.49 -15.36
C PHE A 294 9.56 19.93 -15.17
N ILE A 295 10.54 20.81 -15.35
CA ILE A 295 11.95 20.54 -15.09
C ILE A 295 12.33 21.12 -13.74
N ILE A 296 12.84 20.27 -12.86
CA ILE A 296 13.32 20.63 -11.53
C ILE A 296 14.84 20.78 -11.61
N ASN A 297 15.28 22.03 -11.68
CA ASN A 297 16.69 22.40 -11.77
C ASN A 297 17.28 22.59 -10.37
N ASN A 298 18.39 21.93 -10.10
CA ASN A 298 19.13 22.14 -8.87
C ASN A 298 19.96 23.42 -8.95
N ILE A 299 20.10 24.10 -7.80
CA ILE A 299 20.66 25.46 -7.71
C ILE A 299 22.19 25.41 -7.50
N GLY A 300 22.75 24.32 -6.98
CA GLY A 300 24.18 24.18 -6.67
C GLY A 300 24.98 23.36 -7.70
N ARG A 301 26.26 23.72 -7.85
CA ARG A 301 27.22 23.00 -8.71
C ARG A 301 27.66 21.73 -8.00
N TYR A 302 27.68 20.60 -8.72
CA TYR A 302 28.09 19.29 -8.17
C TYR A 302 27.15 18.73 -7.10
N ASP A 303 25.88 19.14 -7.13
CA ASP A 303 24.86 18.66 -6.18
C ASP A 303 24.60 17.16 -6.26
N TYR A 304 24.86 16.54 -7.43
CA TYR A 304 24.54 15.13 -7.72
C TYR A 304 23.14 14.75 -7.21
N SER A 305 22.15 15.60 -7.48
CA SER A 305 20.76 15.33 -7.16
C SER A 305 20.21 14.18 -8.01
N ALA A 306 18.97 13.77 -7.72
CA ALA A 306 18.19 12.87 -8.60
C ALA A 306 18.77 11.45 -8.72
N LEU A 307 19.67 11.09 -7.79
CA LEU A 307 20.10 9.71 -7.55
C LEU A 307 18.97 8.87 -6.93
N SER A 308 18.07 9.51 -6.18
CA SER A 308 16.85 8.93 -5.62
C SER A 308 15.74 9.96 -5.71
N VAL A 309 14.61 9.55 -6.27
CA VAL A 309 13.35 10.31 -6.30
C VAL A 309 12.21 9.41 -5.81
N SER A 310 11.18 10.01 -5.22
CA SER A 310 9.97 9.30 -4.77
C SER A 310 8.80 10.27 -4.66
N GLY A 311 7.57 9.80 -4.86
CA GLY A 311 6.42 10.43 -4.23
C GLY A 311 6.53 10.37 -2.70
N ALA A 312 6.06 11.40 -2.01
CA ALA A 312 6.03 11.48 -0.55
C ALA A 312 4.66 11.13 0.04
N GLY A 313 3.60 11.11 -0.78
CA GLY A 313 2.24 11.28 -0.29
C GLY A 313 1.90 12.76 -0.12
N ASP A 314 0.81 13.07 0.57
CA ASP A 314 0.39 14.43 0.93
C ASP A 314 0.94 14.80 2.32
N VAL A 315 2.19 15.27 2.34
CA VAL A 315 2.94 15.51 3.59
C VAL A 315 2.63 16.87 4.21
N ASP A 316 1.88 17.72 3.49
CA ASP A 316 1.38 19.00 4.00
C ASP A 316 -0.15 19.06 4.20
N ASN A 317 -0.85 17.97 3.90
CA ASN A 317 -2.30 17.77 4.04
C ASN A 317 -3.10 18.85 3.29
N ASP A 318 -2.69 19.17 2.07
CA ASP A 318 -3.38 20.09 1.18
C ASP A 318 -4.22 19.41 0.08
N GLY A 319 -4.13 18.08 0.01
CA GLY A 319 -4.85 17.20 -0.90
C GLY A 319 -4.12 16.90 -2.21
N PHE A 320 -2.86 17.31 -2.36
CA PHE A 320 -2.04 17.05 -3.53
C PHE A 320 -0.86 16.15 -3.17
N GLY A 321 -0.42 15.32 -4.12
CA GLY A 321 0.79 14.53 -3.93
C GLY A 321 2.05 15.40 -3.88
N ASP A 322 3.00 15.05 -3.02
CA ASP A 322 4.28 15.74 -2.88
C ASP A 322 5.44 14.88 -3.40
N VAL A 323 6.56 15.53 -3.72
CA VAL A 323 7.72 14.89 -4.35
C VAL A 323 8.99 15.05 -3.50
N LEU A 324 9.73 13.95 -3.35
CA LEU A 324 11.03 13.90 -2.70
C LEU A 324 12.16 13.78 -3.74
N ILE A 325 13.22 14.56 -3.57
CA ILE A 325 14.46 14.44 -4.36
C ILE A 325 15.65 14.39 -3.42
N GLY A 326 16.38 13.27 -3.45
CA GLY A 326 17.65 13.12 -2.75
C GLY A 326 18.79 13.85 -3.44
N ILE A 327 19.63 14.52 -2.64
CA ILE A 327 20.78 15.30 -3.05
C ILE A 327 22.00 14.77 -2.32
N ARG A 328 22.98 14.23 -3.07
CA ARG A 328 24.18 13.67 -2.44
C ARG A 328 25.09 14.77 -1.87
N ASN A 329 25.28 15.89 -2.57
CA ASN A 329 26.29 16.89 -2.25
C ASN A 329 25.78 18.32 -2.36
N LEU A 330 24.95 18.81 -1.44
CA LEU A 330 24.65 20.25 -1.38
C LEU A 330 25.95 21.08 -1.30
N VAL A 331 26.21 21.88 -2.34
CA VAL A 331 27.31 22.86 -2.35
C VAL A 331 26.74 24.25 -2.13
N GLY A 332 27.08 24.88 -1.01
CA GLY A 332 26.58 26.23 -0.70
C GLY A 332 27.14 27.31 -1.63
N ASP A 333 26.42 28.44 -1.72
CA ASP A 333 26.82 29.67 -2.44
C ASP A 333 28.19 30.17 -1.93
N GLY A 334 29.26 29.72 -2.56
CA GLY A 334 30.63 29.95 -2.11
C GLY A 334 31.62 28.80 -2.37
N GLY A 335 31.14 27.63 -2.82
CA GLY A 335 31.98 26.49 -3.19
C GLY A 335 32.53 25.73 -1.97
N VAL A 336 31.81 25.76 -0.85
CA VAL A 336 32.08 24.91 0.31
C VAL A 336 31.00 23.82 0.33
N ASP A 337 31.43 22.55 0.28
CA ASP A 337 30.53 21.40 0.39
C ASP A 337 29.87 21.44 1.78
N VAL A 338 28.53 21.45 1.86
CA VAL A 338 27.80 21.56 3.14
C VAL A 338 27.13 20.26 3.60
N GLY A 339 27.09 19.21 2.77
CA GLY A 339 26.55 17.89 3.14
C GLY A 339 25.69 17.29 2.02
N GLY A 340 24.89 16.27 2.33
CA GLY A 340 23.76 15.86 1.47
C GLY A 340 22.47 16.57 1.88
N GLY A 341 21.35 16.37 1.19
CA GLY A 341 20.05 16.85 1.62
C GLY A 341 18.88 16.35 0.76
N THR A 342 17.68 16.82 1.08
CA THR A 342 16.45 16.39 0.40
C THR A 342 15.60 17.61 0.06
N TYR A 343 15.21 17.74 -1.21
CA TYR A 343 14.10 18.62 -1.57
C TYR A 343 12.78 17.89 -1.32
N VAL A 344 11.88 18.54 -0.60
CA VAL A 344 10.46 18.23 -0.56
C VAL A 344 9.77 19.30 -1.38
N ILE A 345 9.08 18.89 -2.43
CA ILE A 345 8.39 19.78 -3.36
C ILE A 345 6.91 19.51 -3.18
N PHE A 346 6.20 20.48 -2.62
CA PHE A 346 4.76 20.31 -2.41
C PHE A 346 4.01 20.39 -3.74
N GLY A 347 2.97 19.59 -3.87
CA GLY A 347 2.00 19.66 -4.94
C GLY A 347 1.15 20.93 -4.86
N GLY A 348 0.19 21.05 -5.77
CA GLY A 348 -0.81 22.10 -5.71
C GLY A 348 -1.49 22.37 -7.05
N SER A 349 -2.63 23.06 -6.98
CA SER A 349 -3.51 23.38 -8.13
C SER A 349 -2.88 24.13 -9.33
N SER A 350 -1.63 24.57 -9.22
CA SER A 350 -0.84 25.16 -10.31
C SER A 350 0.34 24.28 -10.76
N GLY A 351 0.33 23.00 -10.38
CA GLY A 351 1.39 22.03 -10.59
C GLY A 351 2.36 21.90 -9.42
N PHE A 352 2.64 22.98 -8.67
CA PHE A 352 3.50 22.94 -7.47
C PHE A 352 3.15 24.02 -6.45
N GLY A 353 3.46 23.71 -5.19
CA GLY A 353 3.45 24.55 -4.01
C GLY A 353 4.86 24.99 -3.57
N ASN A 354 5.10 25.02 -2.26
CA ASN A 354 6.40 25.44 -1.72
C ASN A 354 7.45 24.33 -1.87
N VAL A 355 8.72 24.73 -1.92
CA VAL A 355 9.86 23.80 -1.87
C VAL A 355 10.57 23.96 -0.54
N VAL A 356 10.74 22.86 0.19
CA VAL A 356 11.51 22.78 1.43
C VAL A 356 12.80 22.04 1.17
N LEU A 357 13.92 22.61 1.61
CA LEU A 357 15.20 21.93 1.63
C LEU A 357 15.50 21.45 3.05
N ILE A 358 15.68 20.15 3.21
CA ILE A 358 16.01 19.50 4.47
C ILE A 358 17.50 19.12 4.45
N ASP A 359 18.24 19.62 5.45
CA ASP A 359 19.68 19.43 5.57
C ASP A 359 20.03 18.48 6.76
N PRO A 360 20.54 17.26 6.50
CA PRO A 360 21.08 16.35 7.52
C PRO A 360 22.32 16.87 8.27
N SER A 361 22.90 18.01 7.88
CA SER A 361 24.09 18.63 8.50
C SER A 361 25.35 17.75 8.48
N TYR A 362 25.37 16.69 7.65
CA TYR A 362 26.49 15.74 7.54
C TYR A 362 26.76 15.37 6.08
N TYR A 363 27.92 14.75 5.82
CA TYR A 363 28.29 14.20 4.52
C TYR A 363 27.90 12.71 4.45
N PRO A 364 26.70 12.37 3.97
CA PRO A 364 26.38 10.99 3.64
C PRO A 364 27.10 10.56 2.35
N ASP A 365 27.22 9.25 2.14
CA ASP A 365 27.70 8.71 0.86
C ASP A 365 26.61 8.86 -0.23
N ASP A 366 25.33 8.77 0.16
CA ASP A 366 24.13 8.91 -0.67
C ASP A 366 22.94 9.42 0.15
N ILE A 367 21.92 9.99 -0.52
CA ILE A 367 20.61 10.26 0.08
C ILE A 367 19.57 9.44 -0.68
N LEU A 368 18.88 8.58 0.05
CA LEU A 368 17.80 7.74 -0.44
C LEU A 368 16.49 8.21 0.19
N VAL A 369 15.43 8.35 -0.59
CA VAL A 369 14.15 8.90 -0.12
C VAL A 369 13.00 7.99 -0.50
N SER A 370 11.99 7.91 0.35
CA SER A 370 10.74 7.21 0.07
C SER A 370 9.62 7.78 0.94
N GLY A 371 8.40 7.85 0.40
CA GLY A 371 7.20 8.03 1.22
C GLY A 371 7.06 6.88 2.23
N ALA A 372 6.56 7.20 3.42
CA ALA A 372 6.38 6.25 4.50
C ALA A 372 4.90 6.02 4.86
N GLY A 373 3.98 6.84 4.34
CA GLY A 373 2.58 6.86 4.78
C GLY A 373 2.45 7.45 6.19
N ASP A 374 1.30 7.31 6.83
CA ASP A 374 1.07 7.85 8.18
C ASP A 374 1.58 6.88 9.25
N VAL A 375 2.85 7.05 9.64
CA VAL A 375 3.48 6.15 10.62
C VAL A 375 3.15 6.53 12.07
N ASN A 376 2.60 7.72 12.28
CA ASN A 376 2.40 8.30 13.61
C ASN A 376 0.92 8.45 14.00
N GLY A 377 0.00 8.23 13.07
CA GLY A 377 -1.45 8.21 13.27
C GLY A 377 -2.10 9.60 13.32
N ASP A 378 -1.47 10.63 12.75
CA ASP A 378 -2.04 11.98 12.70
C ASP A 378 -2.85 12.28 11.43
N GLY A 379 -2.89 11.33 10.49
CA GLY A 379 -3.59 11.40 9.22
C GLY A 379 -2.89 12.25 8.17
N VAL A 380 -1.59 12.49 8.31
CA VAL A 380 -0.73 13.15 7.30
C VAL A 380 0.37 12.18 6.90
N ASP A 381 0.71 12.15 5.61
CA ASP A 381 1.76 11.27 5.16
C ASP A 381 3.13 11.70 5.71
N ASP A 382 3.91 10.72 6.12
CA ASP A 382 5.29 10.87 6.58
C ASP A 382 6.24 10.35 5.50
N PHE A 383 7.54 10.61 5.67
CA PHE A 383 8.55 10.09 4.76
C PHE A 383 9.86 9.73 5.45
N VAL A 384 10.63 8.89 4.78
CA VAL A 384 11.91 8.38 5.26
C VAL A 384 13.07 8.81 4.36
N ILE A 385 14.15 9.28 5.01
CA ILE A 385 15.42 9.62 4.39
C ILE A 385 16.49 8.63 4.89
N GLY A 386 17.05 7.84 3.99
CA GLY A 386 18.23 7.02 4.24
C GLY A 386 19.51 7.81 3.95
N ALA A 387 20.41 7.88 4.93
CA ALA A 387 21.70 8.55 4.84
C ALA A 387 22.84 7.57 5.23
N PRO A 388 23.24 6.67 4.32
CA PRO A 388 24.40 5.82 4.52
C PRO A 388 25.67 6.65 4.81
N GLY A 389 26.52 6.17 5.73
CA GLY A 389 27.80 6.81 6.07
C GLY A 389 27.78 7.88 7.18
N VAL A 390 26.62 8.26 7.71
CA VAL A 390 26.51 9.25 8.82
C VAL A 390 26.78 8.62 10.21
N PRO A 391 27.57 9.25 11.12
CA PRO A 391 27.87 8.76 12.48
C PRO A 391 26.63 8.62 13.39
N PRO A 392 26.72 7.82 14.49
CA PRO A 392 27.55 8.21 15.65
C PRO A 392 28.71 7.27 16.04
N TYR A 393 28.95 6.12 15.37
CA TYR A 393 29.94 5.13 15.87
C TYR A 393 31.13 4.83 14.95
N SER A 394 30.97 4.89 13.63
CA SER A 394 32.05 4.91 12.63
C SER A 394 31.48 5.31 11.27
N SER A 395 32.32 5.60 10.27
CA SER A 395 31.95 5.99 8.89
C SER A 395 31.18 4.92 8.09
N TYR A 396 30.53 3.96 8.75
CA TYR A 396 29.98 2.77 8.11
C TYR A 396 28.64 2.28 8.68
N SER A 397 28.06 2.90 9.73
CA SER A 397 26.78 2.41 10.30
C SER A 397 25.53 2.89 9.55
N GLY A 398 25.59 4.05 8.88
CA GLY A 398 24.42 4.69 8.27
C GLY A 398 23.39 5.15 9.30
N ARG A 399 22.50 6.05 8.88
CA ARG A 399 21.36 6.51 9.68
C ARG A 399 20.17 6.73 8.77
N SER A 400 18.98 6.39 9.24
CA SER A 400 17.73 6.81 8.61
C SER A 400 17.03 7.86 9.45
N TYR A 401 16.26 8.73 8.81
CA TYR A 401 15.46 9.75 9.44
C TYR A 401 14.03 9.55 8.97
N VAL A 402 13.10 9.49 9.91
CA VAL A 402 11.68 9.56 9.63
C VAL A 402 11.25 10.97 9.97
N VAL A 403 10.65 11.66 9.01
CA VAL A 403 10.19 13.04 9.15
C VAL A 403 8.67 13.00 9.09
N PHE A 404 8.04 13.56 10.11
CA PHE A 404 6.58 13.60 10.14
C PHE A 404 6.04 14.73 9.27
N GLY A 405 5.03 14.41 8.47
CA GLY A 405 4.21 15.37 7.76
C GLY A 405 3.56 16.34 8.73
N THR A 406 3.18 17.52 8.24
CA THR A 406 2.51 18.51 9.09
C THR A 406 1.46 19.26 8.29
N SER A 407 0.25 19.37 8.83
CA SER A 407 -0.80 20.17 8.18
C SER A 407 -0.32 21.62 7.95
N GLY A 408 -0.16 22.02 6.70
CA GLY A 408 0.33 23.33 6.27
C GLY A 408 1.85 23.42 5.99
N GLY A 409 2.57 22.29 5.97
CA GLY A 409 3.91 22.19 5.35
C GLY A 409 5.07 22.69 6.22
N GLY A 410 4.87 22.74 7.54
CA GLY A 410 5.87 23.16 8.52
C GLY A 410 6.93 22.10 8.83
N LEU A 411 7.58 21.55 7.80
CA LEU A 411 8.57 20.48 7.94
C LEU A 411 9.87 20.97 8.63
N PRO A 412 10.55 20.10 9.40
CA PRO A 412 11.86 20.43 9.97
C PRO A 412 12.91 20.55 8.86
N THR A 413 13.57 21.72 8.78
CA THR A 413 14.67 21.94 7.83
C THR A 413 16.02 21.44 8.34
N ASP A 414 16.14 21.17 9.65
CA ASP A 414 17.34 20.67 10.32
C ASP A 414 17.02 19.36 11.04
N LEU A 415 17.56 18.25 10.54
CA LEU A 415 17.28 16.91 11.06
C LEU A 415 17.88 16.65 12.46
N SER A 416 18.75 17.53 12.97
CA SER A 416 19.21 17.44 14.36
C SER A 416 18.13 17.86 15.37
N THR A 417 17.03 18.45 14.90
CA THR A 417 15.89 18.87 15.71
C THR A 417 14.82 17.79 15.89
N LEU A 418 15.00 16.61 15.30
CA LEU A 418 14.08 15.49 15.46
C LEU A 418 14.06 15.01 16.92
N ASP A 419 12.88 15.00 17.54
CA ASP A 419 12.73 14.71 18.96
C ASP A 419 11.67 13.65 19.30
N GLY A 420 11.08 13.03 18.27
CA GLY A 420 9.98 12.07 18.38
C GLY A 420 8.59 12.70 18.20
N SER A 421 8.49 14.03 18.15
CA SER A 421 7.23 14.75 17.89
C SER A 421 7.11 15.34 16.48
N ASN A 422 8.22 15.48 15.77
CA ASN A 422 8.34 15.99 14.40
C ASN A 422 9.12 15.01 13.49
N GLY A 423 9.26 13.77 13.94
CA GLY A 423 10.10 12.74 13.36
C GLY A 423 11.15 12.22 14.35
N PHE A 424 11.92 11.22 13.92
CA PHE A 424 12.93 10.55 14.73
C PHE A 424 14.05 9.96 13.86
N THR A 425 15.18 9.64 14.49
CA THR A 425 16.29 8.96 13.82
C THR A 425 16.26 7.46 14.09
N ILE A 426 16.65 6.67 13.11
CA ILE A 426 16.91 5.23 13.25
C ILE A 426 18.40 5.02 13.06
N ASP A 427 19.08 4.69 14.15
CA ASP A 427 20.53 4.53 14.14
C ASP A 427 20.90 3.11 13.68
N GLY A 428 21.77 3.04 12.66
CA GLY A 428 22.31 1.77 12.20
C GLY A 428 23.18 1.10 13.26
N ILE A 429 23.16 -0.23 13.27
CA ILE A 429 23.98 -1.01 14.20
C ILE A 429 25.46 -0.91 13.77
N PRO A 430 26.42 -0.62 14.68
CA PRO A 430 27.82 -0.53 14.32
C PRO A 430 28.34 -1.83 13.69
N ILE A 431 28.66 -1.78 12.40
CA ILE A 431 29.40 -2.87 11.74
C ILE A 431 30.91 -2.70 11.90
N ASN A 432 31.63 -3.81 11.91
CA ASN A 432 33.09 -3.83 12.03
C ASN A 432 33.71 -3.18 10.76
N PRO A 433 34.66 -2.23 10.86
CA PRO A 433 35.17 -1.44 9.72
C PRO A 433 35.79 -2.22 8.54
N SER A 434 35.91 -3.54 8.63
CA SER A 434 36.36 -4.41 7.54
C SER A 434 35.26 -4.79 6.54
N SER A 435 33.98 -4.44 6.77
CA SER A 435 32.86 -4.88 5.93
C SER A 435 32.27 -3.85 4.95
N GLY A 436 32.91 -2.69 4.72
CA GLY A 436 32.44 -1.71 3.73
C GLY A 436 31.13 -1.00 4.15
N ALA A 437 30.78 0.09 3.47
CA ALA A 437 29.64 0.94 3.81
C ALA A 437 28.31 0.17 3.85
N VAL A 438 27.46 0.47 4.84
CA VAL A 438 26.06 0.06 4.88
C VAL A 438 25.31 0.97 3.93
N TRP A 439 24.99 0.46 2.73
CA TRP A 439 23.84 0.97 1.99
C TRP A 439 22.61 0.76 2.88
N SER A 440 21.83 1.81 3.10
CA SER A 440 20.53 1.70 3.75
C SER A 440 19.44 1.97 2.72
N SER A 441 18.91 0.94 2.09
CA SER A 441 17.67 1.11 1.34
C SER A 441 16.54 1.39 2.33
N VAL A 442 15.62 2.28 1.97
CA VAL A 442 14.49 2.69 2.82
C VAL A 442 13.21 2.70 1.99
N SER A 443 12.09 2.35 2.61
CA SER A 443 10.76 2.41 2.02
C SER A 443 9.71 2.46 3.13
N GLY A 444 8.54 3.06 2.87
CA GLY A 444 7.32 2.66 3.57
C GLY A 444 7.02 1.17 3.30
N ALA A 445 6.59 0.45 4.32
CA ALA A 445 6.18 -0.95 4.22
C ALA A 445 4.68 -1.12 4.01
N GLY A 446 3.89 -0.06 4.24
CA GLY A 446 2.44 -0.15 4.45
C GLY A 446 2.11 -0.66 5.85
N ASP A 447 0.84 -0.93 6.13
CA ASP A 447 0.39 -1.50 7.40
C ASP A 447 0.59 -3.03 7.39
N VAL A 448 1.83 -3.47 7.58
CA VAL A 448 2.19 -4.91 7.52
C VAL A 448 1.76 -5.67 8.78
N ASN A 449 1.28 -4.92 9.77
CA ASN A 449 0.85 -5.43 11.06
C ASN A 449 -0.66 -5.26 11.28
N GLY A 450 -1.40 -4.71 10.33
CA GLY A 450 -2.86 -4.60 10.36
C GLY A 450 -3.43 -3.78 11.53
N ASP A 451 -2.67 -2.82 12.07
CA ASP A 451 -3.12 -1.96 13.17
C ASP A 451 -3.65 -0.59 12.72
N GLY A 452 -3.60 -0.32 11.42
CA GLY A 452 -4.09 0.87 10.75
C GLY A 452 -3.08 2.01 10.65
N LEU A 453 -1.81 1.75 10.97
CA LEU A 453 -0.71 2.72 10.83
C LEU A 453 0.33 2.15 9.86
N ASP A 454 0.93 3.02 9.06
CA ASP A 454 1.96 2.58 8.14
C ASP A 454 3.26 2.22 8.88
N ASP A 455 3.94 1.18 8.40
CA ASP A 455 5.18 0.67 8.95
C ASP A 455 6.38 1.07 8.06
N ILE A 456 7.59 0.99 8.60
CA ILE A 456 8.81 1.41 7.89
C ILE A 456 9.69 0.20 7.61
N LEU A 457 10.23 0.11 6.39
CA LEU A 457 11.14 -0.94 5.95
C LEU A 457 12.55 -0.38 5.67
N ILE A 458 13.55 -1.04 6.23
CA ILE A 458 14.96 -0.65 6.11
C ILE A 458 15.79 -1.86 5.70
N GLY A 459 16.58 -1.72 4.64
CA GLY A 459 17.58 -2.69 4.24
C GLY A 459 18.98 -2.32 4.71
N ALA A 460 19.80 -3.32 5.01
CA ALA A 460 21.20 -3.18 5.41
C ALA A 460 22.05 -4.32 4.79
N PRO A 461 22.25 -4.33 3.45
CA PRO A 461 23.00 -5.37 2.71
C PRO A 461 24.42 -5.62 3.21
N GLY A 462 25.07 -4.58 3.77
CA GLY A 462 26.41 -4.69 4.35
C GLY A 462 26.47 -5.44 5.69
N ALA A 463 25.32 -5.64 6.35
CA ALA A 463 25.25 -6.36 7.61
C ALA A 463 25.69 -7.82 7.43
N SER A 464 26.18 -8.45 8.50
CA SER A 464 26.79 -9.78 8.42
C SER A 464 26.32 -10.75 9.52
N PRO A 465 24.99 -10.91 9.73
CA PRO A 465 24.46 -11.80 10.78
C PRO A 465 24.84 -13.27 10.57
N ASN A 466 24.92 -13.72 9.31
CA ASN A 466 25.16 -15.12 8.94
C ASN A 466 26.38 -15.28 8.01
N GLY A 467 27.35 -14.37 8.13
CA GLY A 467 28.56 -14.33 7.31
C GLY A 467 28.73 -13.00 6.59
N THR A 468 29.92 -12.75 6.03
CA THR A 468 30.25 -11.48 5.37
C THR A 468 29.21 -11.14 4.29
N TRP A 469 28.64 -9.94 4.37
CA TRP A 469 27.64 -9.43 3.42
C TRP A 469 26.43 -10.37 3.25
N SER A 470 26.00 -11.03 4.33
CA SER A 470 24.72 -11.75 4.30
C SER A 470 23.54 -10.76 4.20
N GLY A 471 23.68 -9.57 4.77
CA GLY A 471 22.66 -8.54 4.79
C GLY A 471 21.62 -8.73 5.89
N GLN A 472 20.91 -7.65 6.21
CA GLN A 472 19.78 -7.62 7.14
C GLN A 472 18.69 -6.70 6.59
N SER A 473 17.46 -6.90 7.06
CA SER A 473 16.38 -5.95 6.88
C SER A 473 15.55 -5.84 8.15
N TYR A 474 14.89 -4.72 8.33
CA TYR A 474 14.16 -4.37 9.53
C TYR A 474 12.80 -3.81 9.14
N VAL A 475 11.76 -4.28 9.83
CA VAL A 475 10.47 -3.60 9.85
C VAL A 475 10.34 -2.91 11.20
N VAL A 476 9.97 -1.64 11.19
CA VAL A 476 9.66 -0.84 12.38
C VAL A 476 8.18 -0.51 12.30
N PHE A 477 7.42 -0.87 13.34
CA PHE A 477 5.98 -0.63 13.31
C PHE A 477 5.63 0.84 13.60
N GLY A 478 4.61 1.34 12.90
CA GLY A 478 3.94 2.61 13.17
C GLY A 478 3.38 2.67 14.59
N THR A 479 3.24 3.86 15.17
CA THR A 479 2.58 4.00 16.48
C THR A 479 2.04 5.40 16.76
N ASP A 480 0.79 5.44 17.27
CA ASP A 480 0.16 6.63 17.87
C ASP A 480 0.65 6.92 19.30
N GLY A 481 1.45 6.02 19.88
CA GLY A 481 2.01 6.12 21.21
C GLY A 481 3.21 7.08 21.31
N GLY A 482 3.67 7.59 20.16
CA GLY A 482 4.82 8.46 20.01
C GLY A 482 6.14 7.70 19.90
N PHE A 483 7.07 8.27 19.15
CA PHE A 483 8.40 7.70 18.93
C PHE A 483 9.45 8.31 19.86
N PRO A 484 10.51 7.58 20.21
CA PRO A 484 11.69 8.19 20.79
C PRO A 484 12.42 9.06 19.75
N ALA A 485 13.12 10.11 20.16
CA ALA A 485 13.96 10.91 19.27
C ALA A 485 14.97 10.08 18.45
N ALA A 486 15.48 9.00 19.06
CA ALA A 486 16.33 8.02 18.39
C ALA A 486 15.87 6.60 18.72
N LEU A 487 15.54 5.83 17.68
CA LEU A 487 15.17 4.43 17.78
C LEU A 487 16.40 3.54 17.60
N ASP A 488 16.60 2.62 18.54
CA ASP A 488 17.63 1.58 18.48
C ASP A 488 17.04 0.30 17.87
N LEU A 489 17.53 -0.10 16.70
CA LEU A 489 17.08 -1.32 16.01
C LEU A 489 17.30 -2.61 16.82
N SER A 490 18.20 -2.61 17.80
CA SER A 490 18.38 -3.76 18.70
C SER A 490 17.23 -3.92 19.71
N ALA A 491 16.44 -2.85 19.92
CA ALA A 491 15.27 -2.82 20.80
C ALA A 491 14.00 -3.39 20.14
N LEU A 492 14.05 -3.75 18.86
CA LEU A 492 12.96 -4.46 18.21
C LEU A 492 12.71 -5.80 18.93
N ASP A 493 11.46 -6.09 19.25
CA ASP A 493 11.08 -7.29 20.01
C ASP A 493 9.87 -8.05 19.43
N GLY A 494 9.35 -7.59 18.30
CA GLY A 494 8.18 -8.15 17.63
C GLY A 494 6.86 -7.48 17.99
N SER A 495 6.84 -6.59 18.99
CA SER A 495 5.70 -5.70 19.27
C SER A 495 5.83 -4.31 18.67
N ASN A 496 7.05 -3.93 18.28
CA ASN A 496 7.42 -2.63 17.70
C ASN A 496 8.20 -2.79 16.39
N GLY A 497 8.08 -3.96 15.76
CA GLY A 497 8.84 -4.35 14.58
C GLY A 497 9.74 -5.58 14.81
N PHE A 498 10.42 -6.02 13.75
CA PHE A 498 11.19 -7.27 13.74
C PHE A 498 12.36 -7.24 12.75
N ILE A 499 13.24 -8.23 12.86
CA ILE A 499 14.50 -8.32 12.11
C ILE A 499 14.50 -9.53 11.17
N MET A 500 14.94 -9.32 9.93
CA MET A 500 15.21 -10.37 8.95
C MET A 500 16.71 -10.43 8.67
N ASN A 501 17.26 -11.65 8.64
CA ASN A 501 18.67 -11.90 8.40
C ASN A 501 18.85 -12.60 7.07
N GLY A 502 19.83 -12.16 6.27
CA GLY A 502 20.22 -12.89 5.07
C GLY A 502 20.70 -14.29 5.42
N ILE A 503 20.46 -15.24 4.52
CA ILE A 503 20.55 -16.67 4.83
C ILE A 503 22.01 -17.14 4.82
N ALA A 504 22.80 -16.68 3.84
CA ALA A 504 24.18 -17.06 3.61
C ALA A 504 25.09 -15.85 3.35
N ALA A 505 26.40 -16.07 3.44
CA ALA A 505 27.41 -15.05 3.16
C ALA A 505 27.35 -14.62 1.68
N GLY A 506 27.32 -13.31 1.43
CA GLY A 506 27.26 -12.72 0.09
C GLY A 506 25.85 -12.42 -0.41
N ASP A 507 24.79 -12.90 0.26
CA ASP A 507 23.41 -12.72 -0.16
C ASP A 507 23.01 -11.24 -0.37
N SER A 508 23.59 -10.35 0.45
CA SER A 508 23.34 -8.91 0.43
C SER A 508 21.85 -8.58 0.62
N LEU A 509 21.17 -9.28 1.53
CA LEU A 509 19.75 -9.03 1.84
C LEU A 509 19.52 -7.56 2.21
N GLY A 510 18.48 -6.96 1.61
CA GLY A 510 18.11 -5.57 1.84
C GLY A 510 18.77 -4.60 0.86
N ASP A 511 19.40 -5.09 -0.21
CA ASP A 511 20.01 -4.23 -1.25
C ASP A 511 18.99 -3.23 -1.83
N SER A 512 17.76 -3.68 -2.03
CA SER A 512 16.60 -2.86 -2.36
C SER A 512 15.39 -3.44 -1.62
N VAL A 513 14.52 -2.56 -1.13
CA VAL A 513 13.33 -2.90 -0.36
C VAL A 513 12.14 -2.06 -0.83
N SER A 514 10.93 -2.59 -0.71
CA SER A 514 9.70 -1.87 -1.04
C SER A 514 8.51 -2.47 -0.29
N GLY A 515 7.58 -1.62 0.18
CA GLY A 515 6.20 -2.05 0.38
C GLY A 515 5.61 -2.47 -0.97
N VAL A 516 4.76 -3.49 -0.97
CA VAL A 516 4.09 -3.96 -2.21
C VAL A 516 2.56 -3.98 -2.08
N GLY A 517 2.03 -3.45 -0.98
CA GLY A 517 0.60 -3.53 -0.65
C GLY A 517 0.15 -4.98 -0.42
N ASP A 518 -1.15 -5.20 -0.33
CA ASP A 518 -1.75 -6.53 -0.17
C ASP A 518 -1.69 -7.36 -1.47
N VAL A 519 -0.63 -8.15 -1.66
CA VAL A 519 -0.46 -8.99 -2.85
C VAL A 519 -1.20 -10.33 -2.73
N ASN A 520 -1.58 -10.71 -1.52
CA ASN A 520 -2.21 -11.99 -1.22
C ASN A 520 -3.74 -11.89 -0.99
N GLY A 521 -4.26 -10.67 -0.91
CA GLY A 521 -5.69 -10.38 -0.79
C GLY A 521 -6.25 -10.60 0.61
N ASP A 522 -5.43 -10.53 1.67
CA ASP A 522 -5.89 -10.68 3.05
C ASP A 522 -6.05 -9.38 3.83
N GLY A 523 -5.89 -8.24 3.16
CA GLY A 523 -6.19 -6.90 3.67
C GLY A 523 -5.16 -6.38 4.67
N VAL A 524 -3.94 -6.93 4.64
CA VAL A 524 -2.76 -6.46 5.35
C VAL A 524 -1.68 -6.26 4.31
N ASP A 525 -0.89 -5.20 4.44
CA ASP A 525 0.14 -4.94 3.44
C ASP A 525 1.29 -5.94 3.53
N ASP A 526 1.81 -6.28 2.36
CA ASP A 526 2.95 -7.16 2.18
C ASP A 526 4.17 -6.33 1.76
N PHE A 527 5.37 -6.91 1.88
CA PHE A 527 6.60 -6.22 1.51
C PHE A 527 7.61 -7.13 0.82
N LEU A 528 8.54 -6.50 0.10
CA LEU A 528 9.53 -7.15 -0.75
C LEU A 528 10.94 -6.73 -0.37
N ILE A 529 11.83 -7.71 -0.27
CA ILE A 529 13.24 -7.52 0.03
C ILE A 529 14.09 -8.22 -1.02
N ASN A 530 15.00 -7.48 -1.65
CA ASN A 530 15.94 -8.05 -2.61
C ASN A 530 17.22 -8.57 -1.92
N ALA A 531 17.74 -9.69 -2.41
CA ALA A 531 19.01 -10.30 -2.02
C ALA A 531 19.76 -10.75 -3.30
N PRO A 532 20.38 -9.80 -4.02
CA PRO A 532 20.91 -10.05 -5.37
C PRO A 532 22.07 -11.06 -5.40
N GLY A 533 22.71 -11.32 -4.27
CA GLY A 533 23.77 -12.33 -4.14
C GLY A 533 23.27 -13.71 -3.69
N ALA A 534 22.00 -13.85 -3.33
CA ALA A 534 21.45 -15.10 -2.84
C ALA A 534 21.20 -16.10 -3.99
N GLY A 535 21.43 -17.39 -3.72
CA GLY A 535 21.31 -18.45 -4.73
C GLY A 535 22.28 -18.29 -5.91
N ASP A 536 22.06 -19.04 -6.99
CA ASP A 536 22.92 -18.98 -8.19
C ASP A 536 22.61 -17.79 -9.11
N SER A 537 21.44 -17.17 -8.94
CA SER A 537 20.88 -16.18 -9.86
C SER A 537 20.36 -14.91 -9.18
N GLY A 538 20.57 -14.71 -7.88
CA GLY A 538 19.87 -13.69 -7.11
C GLY A 538 18.45 -14.13 -6.71
N GLN A 539 18.00 -13.66 -5.55
CA GLN A 539 16.65 -13.90 -5.04
C GLN A 539 16.02 -12.62 -4.52
N SER A 540 14.69 -12.60 -4.47
CA SER A 540 13.92 -11.63 -3.72
C SER A 540 12.91 -12.37 -2.84
N TYR A 541 12.54 -11.78 -1.70
CA TYR A 541 11.62 -12.38 -0.75
C TYR A 541 10.40 -11.47 -0.61
N VAL A 542 9.24 -12.01 -0.92
CA VAL A 542 7.96 -11.39 -0.57
C VAL A 542 7.54 -11.97 0.77
N VAL A 543 7.28 -11.10 1.74
CA VAL A 543 6.84 -11.49 3.08
C VAL A 543 5.43 -10.97 3.26
N PHE A 544 4.53 -11.86 3.68
CA PHE A 544 3.16 -11.45 3.92
C PHE A 544 3.01 -10.76 5.28
N GLY A 545 2.27 -9.66 5.27
CA GLY A 545 1.84 -8.97 6.48
C GLY A 545 1.03 -9.91 7.37
N VAL A 546 1.06 -9.66 8.67
CA VAL A 546 0.26 -10.41 9.62
C VAL A 546 -0.34 -9.45 10.61
N ALA A 547 -1.67 -9.34 10.56
CA ALA A 547 -2.46 -8.57 11.51
C ALA A 547 -2.10 -8.94 12.97
N SER A 548 -1.34 -8.05 13.60
CA SER A 548 -0.99 -8.02 15.00
C SER A 548 -2.24 -7.64 15.82
N GLY A 549 -2.38 -8.23 17.02
CA GLY A 549 -3.57 -8.03 17.86
C GLY A 549 -4.76 -8.98 17.60
N GLY A 550 -4.66 -9.85 16.59
CA GLY A 550 -5.60 -10.94 16.33
C GLY A 550 -7.01 -10.45 15.91
N PRO A 551 -8.00 -11.36 15.84
CA PRO A 551 -9.30 -11.04 15.27
C PRO A 551 -10.07 -9.93 16.00
N ALA A 552 -9.63 -9.51 17.19
CA ALA A 552 -10.25 -8.43 17.95
C ALA A 552 -9.89 -7.04 17.44
N VAL A 553 -8.66 -6.85 16.91
CA VAL A 553 -8.22 -5.57 16.33
C VAL A 553 -8.87 -5.39 14.97
N LEU A 554 -8.77 -6.40 14.10
CA LEU A 554 -9.47 -6.43 12.80
C LEU A 554 -10.99 -6.16 12.93
N LEU A 555 -11.62 -6.71 13.96
CA LEU A 555 -13.04 -6.46 14.25
C LEU A 555 -13.34 -4.99 14.58
N LYS A 556 -12.45 -4.31 15.29
CA LYS A 556 -12.61 -2.89 15.62
C LYS A 556 -12.41 -2.00 14.40
N GLY A 557 -11.40 -2.29 13.59
CA GLY A 557 -11.13 -1.57 12.33
C GLY A 557 -12.35 -1.61 11.41
N LEU A 558 -12.84 -2.81 11.11
CA LEU A 558 -14.03 -2.98 10.26
C LEU A 558 -15.31 -2.35 10.89
N VAL A 559 -15.42 -2.31 12.22
CA VAL A 559 -16.52 -1.58 12.87
C VAL A 559 -16.41 -0.07 12.62
N ALA A 560 -15.21 0.51 12.76
CA ALA A 560 -14.99 1.93 12.55
C ALA A 560 -15.28 2.34 11.11
N GLU A 561 -14.78 1.57 10.12
CA GLU A 561 -15.02 1.82 8.71
C GLU A 561 -16.51 1.76 8.35
N VAL A 562 -17.23 0.73 8.82
CA VAL A 562 -18.68 0.60 8.58
C VAL A 562 -19.48 1.75 9.22
N GLU A 563 -18.99 2.31 10.33
CA GLU A 563 -19.61 3.47 10.98
C GLU A 563 -19.26 4.80 10.30
N ALA A 564 -18.22 4.85 9.47
CA ALA A 564 -17.85 6.00 8.67
C ALA A 564 -18.61 6.07 7.32
N LEU A 565 -19.22 4.96 6.86
CA LEU A 565 -19.98 4.93 5.60
C LEU A 565 -21.15 5.92 5.59
N ASP A 566 -21.31 6.64 4.48
CA ASP A 566 -22.47 7.52 4.23
C ASP A 566 -23.70 6.71 3.78
N LEU A 567 -24.22 5.88 4.69
CA LEU A 567 -25.41 5.08 4.44
C LEU A 567 -26.69 5.82 4.86
N PRO A 568 -27.85 5.49 4.25
CA PRO A 568 -29.13 5.99 4.72
C PRO A 568 -29.37 5.68 6.19
N ALA A 569 -29.74 6.70 6.97
CA ALA A 569 -29.81 6.67 8.43
C ALA A 569 -30.40 5.38 9.01
N GLY A 570 -29.61 4.73 9.87
CA GLY A 570 -29.95 3.48 10.56
C GLY A 570 -29.52 2.22 9.81
N LEU A 571 -29.14 2.31 8.54
CA LEU A 571 -28.52 1.19 7.82
C LEU A 571 -27.05 1.01 8.23
N GLU A 572 -26.32 2.07 8.58
CA GLU A 572 -24.98 1.98 9.16
C GLU A 572 -25.02 1.19 10.47
N HIS A 573 -25.97 1.51 11.36
CA HIS A 573 -26.17 0.76 12.59
C HIS A 573 -26.62 -0.68 12.33
N TRP A 574 -27.49 -0.91 11.33
CA TRP A 574 -27.91 -2.26 10.98
C TRP A 574 -26.74 -3.09 10.42
N LEU A 575 -25.87 -2.50 9.62
CA LEU A 575 -24.70 -3.15 9.04
C LEU A 575 -23.63 -3.42 10.11
N ALA A 576 -23.30 -2.47 10.98
CA ALA A 576 -22.30 -2.61 12.04
C ALA A 576 -22.71 -3.54 13.20
N ARG A 577 -24.01 -3.72 13.47
CA ARG A 577 -24.52 -4.45 14.65
C ARG A 577 -23.99 -5.89 14.82
N PRO A 578 -23.84 -6.71 13.78
CA PRO A 578 -23.22 -8.02 13.90
C PRO A 578 -21.76 -7.93 14.33
N LEU A 579 -20.99 -6.99 13.77
CA LEU A 579 -19.57 -6.81 14.11
C LEU A 579 -19.38 -6.39 15.57
N LYS A 580 -20.13 -5.40 16.06
CA LYS A 580 -20.14 -5.03 17.49
C LYS A 580 -20.54 -6.19 18.42
N ARG A 581 -21.36 -7.12 17.92
CA ARG A 581 -21.69 -8.35 18.65
C ARG A 581 -20.57 -9.38 18.56
N ALA A 582 -19.85 -9.45 17.45
CA ALA A 582 -18.69 -10.31 17.28
C ALA A 582 -17.58 -9.88 18.24
N GLU A 583 -17.24 -8.59 18.33
CA GLU A 583 -16.30 -8.02 19.31
C GLU A 583 -16.64 -8.47 20.73
N LYS A 584 -17.90 -8.25 21.15
CA LYS A 584 -18.38 -8.64 22.47
C LYS A 584 -18.28 -10.15 22.71
N LYS A 585 -18.46 -10.96 21.67
CA LYS A 585 -18.40 -12.43 21.76
C LYS A 585 -16.96 -12.91 21.85
N LEU A 586 -16.07 -12.31 21.08
CA LEU A 586 -14.66 -12.60 21.11
C LEU A 586 -14.04 -12.21 22.47
N ALA A 587 -14.38 -11.04 23.00
CA ALA A 587 -13.98 -10.62 24.36
C ALA A 587 -14.51 -11.53 25.48
N GLN A 588 -15.48 -12.41 25.19
CA GLN A 588 -16.03 -13.42 26.10
C GLN A 588 -15.41 -14.82 25.90
N GLY A 589 -14.42 -14.97 25.01
CA GLY A 589 -13.86 -16.26 24.60
C GLY A 589 -14.82 -17.10 23.76
N GLU A 590 -15.91 -16.51 23.23
CA GLU A 590 -16.92 -17.23 22.46
C GLU A 590 -16.64 -17.16 20.95
N VAL A 591 -15.46 -17.63 20.50
CA VAL A 591 -14.95 -17.49 19.12
C VAL A 591 -15.94 -17.98 18.07
N ALA A 592 -16.51 -19.18 18.24
CA ALA A 592 -17.50 -19.71 17.29
C ALA A 592 -18.73 -18.79 17.12
N LYS A 593 -19.16 -18.11 18.21
CA LYS A 593 -20.28 -17.17 18.12
C LYS A 593 -19.85 -15.85 17.49
N ALA A 594 -18.61 -15.41 17.69
CA ALA A 594 -18.04 -14.26 16.99
C ALA A 594 -17.99 -14.52 15.47
N LEU A 595 -17.49 -15.69 15.06
CA LEU A 595 -17.48 -16.16 13.67
C LEU A 595 -18.86 -16.05 13.01
N TYR A 596 -19.90 -16.60 13.65
CA TYR A 596 -21.28 -16.50 13.14
C TYR A 596 -21.80 -15.06 13.00
N LYS A 597 -21.28 -14.12 13.79
CA LYS A 597 -21.67 -12.71 13.68
C LYS A 597 -20.97 -12.02 12.52
N VAL A 598 -19.71 -12.34 12.25
CA VAL A 598 -18.96 -11.84 11.09
C VAL A 598 -19.56 -12.39 9.78
N VAL A 599 -19.91 -13.68 9.73
CA VAL A 599 -20.68 -14.26 8.60
C VAL A 599 -22.02 -13.51 8.43
N GLY A 600 -22.70 -13.20 9.53
CA GLY A 600 -23.94 -12.43 9.50
C GLY A 600 -23.78 -10.99 9.01
N PHE A 601 -22.58 -10.41 9.09
CA PHE A 601 -22.24 -9.13 8.47
C PHE A 601 -22.09 -9.27 6.96
N ILE A 602 -21.33 -10.26 6.47
CA ILE A 602 -21.13 -10.51 5.03
C ILE A 602 -22.48 -10.65 4.29
N GLN A 603 -23.44 -11.36 4.90
CA GLN A 603 -24.78 -11.50 4.31
C GLN A 603 -25.52 -10.17 4.21
N ARG A 604 -25.33 -9.26 5.16
CA ARG A 604 -25.94 -7.92 5.13
C ARG A 604 -25.28 -7.02 4.07
N ALA A 605 -23.95 -7.03 3.98
CA ALA A 605 -23.21 -6.30 2.97
C ALA A 605 -23.65 -6.74 1.55
N ARG A 606 -23.75 -8.05 1.31
CA ARG A 606 -24.27 -8.60 0.04
C ARG A 606 -25.69 -8.14 -0.29
N VAL A 607 -26.55 -8.03 0.71
CA VAL A 607 -27.92 -7.53 0.53
C VAL A 607 -27.91 -6.05 0.13
N LEU A 608 -27.14 -5.20 0.81
CA LEU A 608 -27.05 -3.77 0.46
C LEU A 608 -26.48 -3.57 -0.94
N ARG A 609 -25.47 -4.36 -1.32
CA ARG A 609 -24.92 -4.42 -2.68
C ARG A 609 -25.99 -4.80 -3.71
N GLN A 610 -26.75 -5.86 -3.44
CA GLN A 610 -27.82 -6.33 -4.35
C GLN A 610 -28.89 -5.27 -4.61
N TYR A 611 -29.19 -4.43 -3.63
CA TYR A 611 -30.17 -3.34 -3.75
C TYR A 611 -29.56 -2.02 -4.24
N GLY A 612 -28.26 -1.98 -4.55
CA GLY A 612 -27.57 -0.76 -5.00
C GLY A 612 -27.50 0.34 -3.94
N ILE A 613 -27.62 -0.02 -2.65
CA ILE A 613 -27.51 0.92 -1.53
C ILE A 613 -26.05 1.09 -1.12
N LEU A 614 -25.27 0.01 -1.22
CA LEU A 614 -23.83 0.01 -1.02
C LEU A 614 -23.17 -0.26 -2.38
N PRO A 615 -22.28 0.62 -2.88
CA PRO A 615 -21.50 0.41 -4.10
C PRO A 615 -20.82 -0.96 -4.15
N ALA A 616 -20.64 -1.50 -5.36
CA ALA A 616 -20.10 -2.84 -5.53
C ALA A 616 -18.66 -2.96 -5.02
N ALA A 617 -17.82 -1.95 -5.29
CA ALA A 617 -16.43 -1.88 -4.84
C ALA A 617 -16.36 -1.86 -3.30
N GLU A 618 -16.99 -0.89 -2.64
CA GLU A 618 -17.06 -0.81 -1.17
C GLU A 618 -17.62 -2.09 -0.53
N ALA A 619 -18.70 -2.65 -1.08
CA ALA A 619 -19.26 -3.89 -0.57
C ALA A 619 -18.29 -5.07 -0.68
N ASN A 620 -17.48 -5.12 -1.74
CA ASN A 620 -16.49 -6.17 -1.94
C ASN A 620 -15.30 -6.01 -0.98
N ALA A 621 -14.79 -4.79 -0.80
CA ALA A 621 -13.72 -4.48 0.16
C ALA A 621 -14.11 -4.86 1.59
N LEU A 622 -15.29 -4.42 2.07
CA LEU A 622 -15.79 -4.77 3.40
C LEU A 622 -15.99 -6.29 3.58
N ILE A 623 -16.39 -7.00 2.51
CA ILE A 623 -16.52 -8.46 2.55
C ILE A 623 -15.15 -9.13 2.59
N ALA A 624 -14.14 -8.59 1.91
CA ALA A 624 -12.77 -9.09 1.95
C ALA A 624 -12.21 -9.00 3.38
N GLN A 625 -12.26 -7.82 4.01
CA GLN A 625 -11.84 -7.66 5.42
C GLN A 625 -12.61 -8.57 6.39
N ALA A 626 -13.92 -8.75 6.19
CA ALA A 626 -14.70 -9.68 7.00
C ALA A 626 -14.28 -11.15 6.82
N LYS A 627 -13.75 -11.54 5.65
CA LYS A 627 -13.15 -12.86 5.43
C LYS A 627 -11.81 -12.98 6.14
N THR A 628 -11.00 -11.92 6.17
CA THR A 628 -9.75 -11.87 6.95
C THR A 628 -10.02 -12.11 8.43
N ILE A 629 -11.03 -11.42 9.00
CA ILE A 629 -11.47 -11.66 10.38
C ILE A 629 -11.90 -13.13 10.57
N ILE A 630 -12.59 -13.73 9.61
CA ILE A 630 -13.00 -15.15 9.67
C ILE A 630 -11.77 -16.07 9.67
N LYS A 631 -10.78 -15.83 8.80
CA LYS A 631 -9.49 -16.56 8.75
C LYS A 631 -8.80 -16.48 10.11
N ALA A 632 -8.58 -15.26 10.62
CA ALA A 632 -7.99 -15.00 11.93
C ALA A 632 -8.75 -15.67 13.09
N LEU A 633 -10.09 -15.68 13.07
CA LEU A 633 -10.90 -16.38 14.07
C LEU A 633 -10.72 -17.91 13.99
N LEU A 634 -10.59 -18.47 12.79
CA LEU A 634 -10.45 -19.91 12.56
C LEU A 634 -9.08 -20.47 12.95
N ASP A 635 -8.06 -19.61 12.95
CA ASP A 635 -6.68 -19.91 13.33
C ASP A 635 -6.46 -19.87 14.85
N LEU A 636 -7.42 -19.34 15.63
CA LEU A 636 -7.34 -19.37 17.07
C LEU A 636 -7.34 -20.82 17.61
N PRO A 637 -6.48 -21.14 18.60
CA PRO A 637 -6.34 -22.49 19.16
C PRO A 637 -7.62 -23.01 19.81
N GLU A 638 -8.54 -22.13 20.18
CA GLU A 638 -9.86 -22.45 20.72
C GLU A 638 -10.77 -23.16 19.70
N LEU A 639 -10.46 -23.07 18.40
CA LEU A 639 -11.12 -23.79 17.33
C LEU A 639 -10.26 -24.93 16.75
N SER A 640 -8.93 -24.91 16.88
CA SER A 640 -7.98 -25.82 16.20
C SER A 640 -8.16 -27.33 16.44
N GLY A 641 -9.02 -27.74 17.39
CA GLY A 641 -9.39 -29.15 17.68
C GLY A 641 -10.75 -29.63 17.16
N VAL A 642 -11.52 -28.79 16.44
CA VAL A 642 -12.85 -29.16 15.92
C VAL A 642 -12.75 -29.48 14.42
N ALA A 643 -13.08 -30.72 14.04
CA ALA A 643 -12.99 -31.22 12.67
C ALA A 643 -13.69 -30.30 11.66
N ALA A 644 -13.05 -30.08 10.50
CA ALA A 644 -13.52 -29.18 9.45
C ALA A 644 -14.97 -29.44 8.97
N ALA A 645 -15.49 -30.66 9.13
CA ALA A 645 -16.87 -31.01 8.77
C ALA A 645 -17.95 -30.46 9.72
N ASP A 646 -17.59 -29.98 10.91
CA ASP A 646 -18.48 -29.26 11.84
C ASP A 646 -18.33 -27.72 11.73
N ARG A 647 -17.43 -27.24 10.86
CA ARG A 647 -17.17 -25.82 10.63
C ARG A 647 -17.93 -25.34 9.38
N LEU A 648 -19.10 -24.74 9.63
CA LEU A 648 -19.98 -24.06 8.67
C LEU A 648 -20.64 -24.95 7.58
N PRO A 649 -21.90 -24.70 7.23
CA PRO A 649 -22.56 -25.40 6.13
C PRO A 649 -21.94 -25.00 4.77
N ALA A 650 -21.82 -25.98 3.86
CA ALA A 650 -21.06 -25.91 2.60
C ALA A 650 -21.47 -24.77 1.64
N ASP A 651 -22.62 -24.16 1.87
CA ASP A 651 -23.20 -23.00 1.20
C ASP A 651 -22.46 -21.67 1.49
N LEU A 652 -21.43 -21.68 2.34
CA LEU A 652 -20.62 -20.50 2.69
C LEU A 652 -19.17 -20.54 2.18
N ILE A 653 -18.75 -21.62 1.50
CA ILE A 653 -17.50 -21.70 0.72
C ILE A 653 -17.86 -21.34 -0.74
N PRO A 654 -17.06 -20.53 -1.48
CA PRO A 654 -17.50 -19.96 -2.74
C PRO A 654 -17.77 -21.04 -3.78
N SER A 655 -18.93 -20.96 -4.43
CA SER A 655 -18.98 -21.32 -5.84
C SER A 655 -19.19 -20.03 -6.61
N ASP A 656 -18.30 -19.75 -7.57
CA ASP A 656 -18.32 -18.61 -8.49
C ASP A 656 -19.50 -18.66 -9.49
N GLY A 657 -20.61 -19.24 -9.08
CA GLY A 657 -21.83 -19.33 -9.87
C GLY A 657 -22.77 -18.21 -9.51
N LEU A 658 -23.03 -17.32 -10.46
CA LEU A 658 -24.28 -16.57 -10.56
C LEU A 658 -25.46 -17.50 -10.22
N VAL A 659 -26.04 -17.34 -9.02
CA VAL A 659 -27.28 -18.05 -8.67
C VAL A 659 -28.37 -17.57 -9.64
N PRO A 660 -29.01 -18.45 -10.42
CA PRO A 660 -29.98 -18.02 -11.41
C PRO A 660 -31.21 -17.42 -10.73
N ALA A 661 -31.69 -16.31 -11.31
CA ALA A 661 -32.85 -15.56 -10.84
C ALA A 661 -34.10 -16.45 -10.69
N GLY A 662 -34.47 -16.76 -9.45
CA GLY A 662 -35.79 -17.25 -9.09
C GLY A 662 -36.76 -16.07 -8.88
N PRO A 663 -38.07 -16.23 -9.16
CA PRO A 663 -39.01 -15.11 -9.15
C PRO A 663 -39.25 -14.57 -7.73
N PRO A 664 -39.62 -13.29 -7.59
CA PRO A 664 -39.65 -12.61 -6.30
C PRO A 664 -40.73 -13.20 -5.39
N ALA A 665 -40.32 -13.71 -4.23
CA ALA A 665 -41.24 -13.95 -3.13
C ALA A 665 -41.58 -12.60 -2.49
N ALA A 666 -42.86 -12.28 -2.50
CA ALA A 666 -43.42 -11.03 -2.01
C ALA A 666 -43.01 -10.71 -0.56
N THR A 667 -42.65 -9.43 -0.36
CA THR A 667 -42.65 -8.63 0.86
C THR A 667 -43.24 -9.27 2.13
N ARG A 668 -42.43 -9.27 3.20
CA ARG A 668 -42.82 -8.67 4.49
C ARG A 668 -41.64 -8.34 5.37
#